data_AF-A0A4U3LPS1-F1
#
_entry.id   AF-A0A4U3LPS1-F1
#
_cell.length_a   1.000
_cell.length_b   1.000
_cell.length_c   1.000
_cell.angle_alpha   90.00
_cell.angle_beta   90.00
_cell.angle_gamma   90.00
#
_symmetry.space_group_name_H-M   'P 1'
#
loop_
_entity.id
_entity.type
_entity.pdbx_description
1 polymer ?
#
loop_
_entity_poly.entity_id
_entity_poly.type
_entity_poly.pdbx_seq_one_letter_code
_entity_poly.pdbx_strand_id
1 'polypeptide(L)'
;MFQPLHASATRAVEKLRDIGEPLPDDVAGQLAKLAEGSQSSTAVEDLLRPYVLVDVRIDEQGLPMSTPGAAPPRLVQHGWRSFLVRIENPHRLVGELAAQSNHVLGTIDYHSHAARIAMPDTLTIVPRIERSRLEVKLAGPTDVSGVDVEYKVISLYGRDGGTHKGELAFVLAVEEAEHSYTRPPMAKAWRRMGSEIRQYEASYEFDCLPARDIRFDIREPDGSSCVAALTVRDSQRRSYPSKGMRLAPDMFFHEHVYRATGEVITLPAGQYEISARRGPEYREVKVEVELTADDDAVTIELDRWADPARHGYYSGDPHIHAGGCSHYSVPSEGVTPETMIRHVRGEGLWMGSVLTWGPCYYHQKQFFSGLSISPRAELEWPAMQQAQGMNWDPQDTDHDGQSLLRYDLEVSGFPSSHSGHVILLGLTDQDYPGTKIIEDWPSYNLPVMRWGHAQNAMVGYAHCGLGLSVGTSELPNYVIPEFQSIGSNEIIVDVPLGAADFQCGAEFDPAAELNIWYHLLNVGYRTLMLGETDYPCIYDDGPGVGRTYVQLPEPPQGPQALESWLGGLKDRASYFGDGRSQSTTSRSTATPAASRPRTPQDRSGSARPSRPGCPRKRLPCPRRVNRRTALRSAGISNARGSAGPATCSSRYWSTVCRSRRRSWLLTATSRRSSSTYRWSVRPGWRCGSCAACTPSRSSSSSQGSRSVPPGGARSGSTTRSTHSGTPSPVSSARPSGPRHARRTTPRRPPT
;
A
#
# COMPACT_ATOMS: atom_id res chain seq x y z
N MET A 1 -33.10 6.90 -6.33
CA MET A 1 -32.20 7.80 -7.08
C MET A 1 -32.02 9.01 -6.19
N PHE A 2 -30.81 9.24 -5.66
CA PHE A 2 -30.60 10.30 -4.68
C PHE A 2 -30.76 11.68 -5.30
N GLN A 3 -31.22 12.65 -4.52
CA GLN A 3 -31.19 14.05 -4.89
C GLN A 3 -29.72 14.50 -5.12
N PRO A 4 -29.40 15.30 -6.16
CA PRO A 4 -28.03 15.67 -6.48
C PRO A 4 -27.26 16.32 -5.31
N LEU A 5 -27.93 17.21 -4.56
CA LEU A 5 -27.40 17.84 -3.35
C LEU A 5 -27.02 16.81 -2.28
N HIS A 6 -27.93 15.88 -1.97
CA HIS A 6 -27.70 14.83 -0.98
C HIS A 6 -26.53 13.91 -1.37
N ALA A 7 -26.44 13.55 -2.65
CA ALA A 7 -25.31 12.77 -3.16
C ALA A 7 -23.98 13.53 -3.06
N SER A 8 -23.99 14.85 -3.25
CA SER A 8 -22.80 15.71 -3.08
C SER A 8 -22.40 15.83 -1.60
N ALA A 9 -23.35 16.16 -0.73
CA ALA A 9 -23.19 16.16 0.73
C ALA A 9 -22.60 14.85 1.26
N THR A 10 -23.15 13.71 0.82
CA THR A 10 -22.66 12.38 1.22
C THR A 10 -21.19 12.18 0.81
N ARG A 11 -20.82 12.51 -0.43
CA ARG A 11 -19.41 12.42 -0.88
C ARG A 11 -18.48 13.31 -0.07
N ALA A 12 -18.91 14.52 0.30
CA ALA A 12 -18.11 15.44 1.10
C ALA A 12 -17.91 14.92 2.55
N VAL A 13 -18.96 14.38 3.17
CA VAL A 13 -18.88 13.77 4.52
C VAL A 13 -18.06 12.47 4.52
N GLU A 14 -18.20 11.63 3.50
CA GLU A 14 -17.32 10.47 3.30
C GLU A 14 -15.87 10.91 3.12
N LYS A 15 -15.60 11.95 2.31
CA LYS A 15 -14.25 12.45 2.09
C LYS A 15 -13.61 13.05 3.35
N LEU A 16 -14.39 13.74 4.18
CA LEU A 16 -13.97 14.22 5.51
C LEU A 16 -13.52 13.08 6.42
N ARG A 17 -14.34 12.01 6.52
CA ARG A 17 -13.97 10.79 7.26
C ARG A 17 -12.70 10.14 6.68
N ASP A 18 -12.63 9.98 5.36
CA ASP A 18 -11.53 9.28 4.69
C ASP A 18 -10.17 10.01 4.83
N ILE A 19 -10.14 11.33 5.10
CA ILE A 19 -8.92 12.11 5.41
C ILE A 19 -8.65 12.24 6.93
N GLY A 20 -9.40 11.54 7.78
CA GLY A 20 -9.22 11.55 9.23
C GLY A 20 -9.78 12.79 9.94
N GLU A 21 -10.71 13.52 9.32
CA GLU A 21 -11.43 14.66 9.91
C GLU A 21 -12.96 14.42 9.84
N PRO A 22 -13.49 13.33 10.43
CA PRO A 22 -14.91 12.98 10.34
C PRO A 22 -15.81 14.03 11.01
N LEU A 23 -17.02 14.18 10.49
CA LEU A 23 -18.11 14.82 11.24
C LEU A 23 -18.58 13.90 12.38
N PRO A 24 -19.22 14.44 13.43
CA PRO A 24 -19.81 13.64 14.50
C PRO A 24 -20.72 12.52 13.97
N ASP A 25 -20.63 11.34 14.59
CA ASP A 25 -21.29 10.12 14.10
C ASP A 25 -22.84 10.26 14.07
N ASP A 26 -23.42 11.12 14.91
CA ASP A 26 -24.85 11.43 14.89
C ASP A 26 -25.25 12.28 13.66
N VAL A 27 -24.41 13.23 13.24
CA VAL A 27 -24.61 14.04 12.02
C VAL A 27 -24.49 13.18 10.78
N ALA A 28 -23.46 12.33 10.71
CA ALA A 28 -23.31 11.36 9.62
C ALA A 28 -24.51 10.38 9.56
N GLY A 29 -24.97 9.90 10.71
CA GLY A 29 -26.16 9.05 10.82
C GLY A 29 -27.47 9.75 10.46
N GLN A 30 -27.61 11.05 10.75
CA GLN A 30 -28.75 11.86 10.32
C GLN A 30 -28.74 12.10 8.82
N LEU A 31 -27.59 12.45 8.22
CA LEU A 31 -27.46 12.62 6.77
C LEU A 31 -27.81 11.33 6.01
N ALA A 32 -27.40 10.17 6.53
CA ALA A 32 -27.77 8.88 5.96
C ALA A 32 -29.30 8.63 6.00
N LYS A 33 -30.00 9.02 7.07
CA LYS A 33 -31.46 8.90 7.18
C LYS A 33 -32.21 9.86 6.25
N LEU A 34 -31.69 11.08 6.05
CA LEU A 34 -32.25 12.03 5.07
C LEU A 34 -32.22 11.47 3.64
N ALA A 35 -31.32 10.52 3.34
CA ALA A 35 -31.22 9.83 2.05
C ALA A 35 -32.42 8.92 1.73
N GLU A 36 -33.11 8.43 2.76
CA GLU A 36 -34.17 7.41 2.66
C GLU A 36 -35.58 8.03 2.58
N GLY A 37 -35.72 9.32 2.89
CA GLY A 37 -36.99 10.05 2.88
C GLY A 37 -37.16 10.98 1.67
N SER A 38 -38.39 11.42 1.42
CA SER A 38 -38.71 12.48 0.44
C SER A 38 -38.48 13.90 1.03
N GLN A 39 -37.36 14.12 1.70
CA GLN A 39 -37.11 15.36 2.46
C GLN A 39 -36.49 16.47 1.60
N SER A 40 -36.67 17.72 2.05
CA SER A 40 -36.25 18.94 1.34
C SER A 40 -34.74 19.16 1.39
N SER A 41 -34.18 19.79 0.35
CA SER A 41 -32.81 20.33 0.31
C SER A 41 -32.41 21.03 1.61
N THR A 42 -33.34 21.84 2.13
CA THR A 42 -33.19 22.64 3.35
C THR A 42 -32.73 21.81 4.54
N ALA A 43 -33.25 20.59 4.73
CA ALA A 43 -32.87 19.75 5.86
C ALA A 43 -31.42 19.25 5.79
N VAL A 44 -30.88 19.05 4.58
CA VAL A 44 -29.46 18.72 4.37
C VAL A 44 -28.59 19.95 4.60
N GLU A 45 -29.03 21.11 4.12
CA GLU A 45 -28.30 22.37 4.29
C GLU A 45 -28.24 22.82 5.76
N ASP A 46 -29.35 22.74 6.48
CA ASP A 46 -29.45 23.05 7.92
C ASP A 46 -28.57 22.12 8.77
N LEU A 47 -28.60 20.81 8.48
CA LEU A 47 -27.79 19.80 9.19
C LEU A 47 -26.29 20.03 9.01
N LEU A 48 -25.86 20.41 7.80
CA LEU A 48 -24.44 20.62 7.49
C LEU A 48 -23.96 22.05 7.75
N ARG A 49 -24.86 23.02 7.96
CA ARG A 49 -24.52 24.43 8.15
C ARG A 49 -23.42 24.66 9.20
N PRO A 50 -23.43 24.02 10.39
CA PRO A 50 -22.39 24.21 11.41
C PRO A 50 -20.97 23.76 11.01
N TYR A 51 -20.84 23.05 9.89
CA TYR A 51 -19.58 22.49 9.38
C TYR A 51 -19.11 23.15 8.08
N VAL A 52 -19.89 24.10 7.54
CA VAL A 52 -19.51 24.93 6.39
C VAL A 52 -18.63 26.09 6.85
N LEU A 53 -17.36 26.09 6.47
CA LEU A 53 -16.44 27.21 6.73
C LEU A 53 -16.65 28.35 5.75
N VAL A 54 -16.93 28.05 4.47
CA VAL A 54 -17.11 29.06 3.41
C VAL A 54 -18.34 28.76 2.56
N ASP A 55 -19.14 29.78 2.30
CA ASP A 55 -20.11 29.81 1.22
C ASP A 55 -19.47 30.44 -0.02
N VAL A 56 -19.58 29.76 -1.16
CA VAL A 56 -19.03 30.20 -2.45
C VAL A 56 -20.18 30.32 -3.45
N ARG A 57 -20.47 31.53 -3.91
CA ARG A 57 -21.51 31.79 -4.92
C ARG A 57 -20.85 32.09 -6.27
N ILE A 58 -21.15 31.30 -7.28
CA ILE A 58 -20.63 31.48 -8.64
C ILE A 58 -21.60 32.37 -9.43
N ASP A 59 -21.11 33.47 -10.00
CA ASP A 59 -21.89 34.35 -10.87
C ASP A 59 -21.98 33.84 -12.33
N GLU A 60 -22.72 34.55 -13.18
CA GLU A 60 -22.93 34.16 -14.59
C GLU A 60 -21.65 34.21 -15.44
N GLN A 61 -20.64 34.97 -15.00
CA GLN A 61 -19.32 35.03 -15.62
C GLN A 61 -18.38 33.91 -15.12
N GLY A 62 -18.81 33.09 -14.17
CA GLY A 62 -18.00 32.06 -13.54
C GLY A 62 -16.99 32.60 -12.53
N LEU A 63 -17.25 33.77 -11.94
CA LEU A 63 -16.43 34.34 -10.88
C LEU A 63 -17.01 33.91 -9.51
N PRO A 64 -16.26 33.15 -8.69
CA PRO A 64 -16.73 32.78 -7.36
C PRO A 64 -16.56 33.94 -6.36
N MET A 65 -17.64 34.29 -5.67
CA MET A 65 -17.63 35.20 -4.51
C MET A 65 -17.69 34.38 -3.23
N SER A 66 -16.78 34.63 -2.29
CA SER A 66 -16.64 33.86 -1.05
C SER A 66 -17.17 34.66 0.15
N THR A 67 -17.95 34.02 1.02
CA THR A 67 -18.41 34.63 2.28
C THR A 67 -18.26 33.66 3.46
N PRO A 68 -18.04 34.15 4.70
CA PRO A 68 -17.92 33.28 5.86
C PRO A 68 -19.15 32.40 6.08
N GLY A 69 -18.90 31.10 6.26
CA GLY A 69 -19.88 30.11 6.66
C GLY A 69 -20.20 30.18 8.17
N ALA A 70 -20.83 29.14 8.70
CA ALA A 70 -21.17 29.07 10.13
C ALA A 70 -20.23 28.18 10.97
N ALA A 71 -19.27 27.48 10.35
CA ALA A 71 -18.28 26.72 11.09
C ALA A 71 -17.27 27.65 11.79
N PRO A 72 -16.90 27.36 13.05
CA PRO A 72 -15.89 28.15 13.74
C PRO A 72 -14.52 27.96 13.07
N PRO A 73 -13.77 29.04 12.75
CA PRO A 73 -12.49 28.99 12.06
C PRO A 73 -11.35 28.55 13.00
N ARG A 74 -11.47 27.36 13.60
CA ARG A 74 -10.52 26.79 14.56
C ARG A 74 -9.51 25.88 13.87
N LEU A 75 -8.24 26.22 13.97
CA LEU A 75 -7.12 25.47 13.43
C LEU A 75 -6.33 24.79 14.55
N VAL A 76 -5.25 24.11 14.20
CA VAL A 76 -4.27 23.56 15.15
C VAL A 76 -2.86 23.83 14.61
N GLN A 77 -1.95 24.17 15.50
CA GLN A 77 -0.54 24.39 15.16
C GLN A 77 0.09 23.09 14.65
N HIS A 78 0.87 23.19 13.57
CA HIS A 78 1.53 22.06 12.90
C HIS A 78 0.55 20.93 12.52
N GLY A 79 -0.68 21.28 12.18
CA GLY A 79 -1.70 20.33 11.75
C GLY A 79 -2.68 20.93 10.74
N TRP A 80 -3.42 20.05 10.07
CA TRP A 80 -4.51 20.45 9.19
C TRP A 80 -5.85 20.33 9.91
N ARG A 81 -6.81 21.19 9.55
CA ARG A 81 -8.24 21.03 9.83
C ARG A 81 -9.02 21.05 8.54
N SER A 82 -10.08 20.24 8.49
CA SER A 82 -10.91 20.15 7.28
C SER A 82 -12.35 20.54 7.55
N PHE A 83 -12.95 21.21 6.57
CA PHE A 83 -14.27 21.81 6.67
C PHE A 83 -15.05 21.61 5.37
N LEU A 84 -16.37 21.80 5.42
CA LEU A 84 -17.18 21.87 4.21
C LEU A 84 -17.09 23.26 3.56
N VAL A 85 -17.14 23.27 2.23
CA VAL A 85 -17.41 24.45 1.41
C VAL A 85 -18.75 24.21 0.72
N ARG A 86 -19.69 25.15 0.87
CA ARG A 86 -20.98 25.12 0.18
C ARG A 86 -20.86 25.95 -1.09
N ILE A 87 -21.06 25.34 -2.25
CA ILE A 87 -21.02 26.01 -3.55
C ILE A 87 -22.46 26.21 -4.03
N GLU A 88 -22.85 27.46 -4.25
CA GLU A 88 -24.09 27.84 -4.92
C GLU A 88 -23.75 28.18 -6.39
N ASN A 89 -24.32 27.43 -7.33
CA ASN A 89 -24.04 27.50 -8.76
C ASN A 89 -25.35 27.71 -9.56
N PRO A 90 -26.01 28.88 -9.42
CA PRO A 90 -27.32 29.13 -10.04
C PRO A 90 -27.29 29.14 -11.57
N HIS A 91 -26.10 29.25 -12.17
CA HIS A 91 -25.88 29.24 -13.61
C HIS A 91 -25.43 27.87 -14.16
N ARG A 92 -25.35 26.84 -13.30
CA ARG A 92 -25.02 25.45 -13.65
C ARG A 92 -23.71 25.29 -14.43
N LEU A 93 -22.72 26.12 -14.12
CA LEU A 93 -21.42 26.10 -14.77
C LEU A 93 -20.64 24.84 -14.38
N VAL A 94 -19.87 24.32 -15.34
CA VAL A 94 -18.97 23.18 -15.17
C VAL A 94 -17.54 23.68 -15.35
N GLY A 95 -16.62 23.22 -14.51
CA GLY A 95 -15.22 23.65 -14.54
C GLY A 95 -14.41 23.19 -13.34
N GLU A 96 -13.12 23.53 -13.32
CA GLU A 96 -12.22 23.18 -12.22
C GLU A 96 -12.14 24.31 -11.19
N LEU A 97 -12.44 24.02 -9.94
CA LEU A 97 -12.33 24.95 -8.82
C LEU A 97 -10.95 24.85 -8.16
N ALA A 98 -10.31 25.97 -7.88
CA ALA A 98 -9.15 26.04 -7.00
C ALA A 98 -9.41 27.01 -5.83
N ALA A 99 -8.90 26.67 -4.65
CA ALA A 99 -8.90 27.54 -3.47
C ALA A 99 -7.55 28.26 -3.35
N GLN A 100 -7.56 29.49 -2.84
CA GLN A 100 -6.37 30.26 -2.51
C GLN A 100 -6.52 31.01 -1.18
N SER A 101 -5.41 31.51 -0.67
CA SER A 101 -5.36 32.49 0.40
C SER A 101 -4.41 33.62 -0.01
N ASN A 102 -4.79 34.87 0.25
CA ASN A 102 -4.01 36.06 -0.09
C ASN A 102 -2.65 36.14 0.64
N HIS A 103 -2.35 35.17 1.51
CA HIS A 103 -1.10 35.08 2.27
C HIS A 103 -0.27 33.82 1.98
N VAL A 104 -0.67 32.94 1.05
CA VAL A 104 0.14 31.76 0.66
C VAL A 104 0.14 31.48 -0.84
N LEU A 105 1.35 31.25 -1.37
CA LEU A 105 1.62 30.90 -2.76
C LEU A 105 1.64 29.38 -2.96
N GLY A 106 0.55 28.83 -3.48
CA GLY A 106 0.51 27.55 -4.19
C GLY A 106 0.65 26.29 -3.34
N THR A 107 -0.14 25.28 -3.72
CA THR A 107 -0.06 23.90 -3.23
C THR A 107 1.33 23.29 -3.39
N ILE A 108 1.67 22.37 -2.49
CA ILE A 108 2.56 21.26 -2.84
C ILE A 108 1.81 20.41 -3.87
N ASP A 109 2.28 20.44 -5.12
CA ASP A 109 1.76 19.55 -6.16
C ASP A 109 2.36 18.16 -5.96
N TYR A 110 1.52 17.21 -5.54
CA TYR A 110 1.94 15.84 -5.27
C TYR A 110 2.21 15.04 -6.56
N HIS A 111 1.93 15.56 -7.76
CA HIS A 111 1.97 14.77 -9.00
C HIS A 111 3.36 14.56 -9.63
N SER A 112 4.42 15.21 -9.15
CA SER A 112 5.79 14.99 -9.68
C SER A 112 6.87 15.52 -8.75
N HIS A 113 7.51 14.64 -7.97
CA HIS A 113 8.77 14.97 -7.28
C HIS A 113 10.03 14.48 -8.02
N ALA A 114 9.89 13.62 -9.05
CA ALA A 114 11.02 13.24 -9.92
C ALA A 114 10.59 12.86 -11.36
N ALA A 115 10.54 13.83 -12.27
CA ALA A 115 11.13 13.72 -13.61
C ALA A 115 10.93 15.03 -14.41
N ARG A 116 12.05 15.70 -14.70
CA ARG A 116 12.16 16.95 -15.50
C ARG A 116 11.57 18.20 -14.86
N ILE A 117 12.51 19.09 -14.54
CA ILE A 117 12.46 20.56 -14.62
C ILE A 117 11.32 21.07 -15.53
N ALA A 118 10.14 21.24 -14.95
CA ALA A 118 9.17 22.27 -15.30
C ALA A 118 9.32 23.42 -14.29
N MET A 119 10.55 23.92 -14.20
CA MET A 119 10.89 25.09 -13.40
C MET A 119 10.23 26.35 -14.01
N PRO A 120 9.72 27.23 -13.15
CA PRO A 120 10.44 28.42 -12.70
C PRO A 120 11.48 28.04 -11.63
N ASP A 121 12.71 28.51 -11.81
CA ASP A 121 13.90 27.81 -11.32
C ASP A 121 14.08 27.68 -9.80
N THR A 122 14.62 26.51 -9.43
CA THR A 122 15.49 26.24 -8.27
C THR A 122 14.99 26.55 -6.85
N LEU A 123 13.71 26.81 -6.65
CA LEU A 123 13.14 26.89 -5.29
C LEU A 123 12.83 25.49 -4.73
N THR A 124 13.61 25.07 -3.73
CA THR A 124 13.13 24.08 -2.75
C THR A 124 11.84 24.61 -2.13
N ILE A 125 10.84 23.74 -1.96
CA ILE A 125 9.56 24.14 -1.39
C ILE A 125 9.65 24.44 0.11
N VAL A 126 10.69 23.93 0.78
CA VAL A 126 10.98 24.08 2.22
C VAL A 126 10.94 25.56 2.67
N PRO A 127 11.77 26.50 2.14
CA PRO A 127 11.65 27.93 2.46
C PRO A 127 10.29 28.59 2.15
N ARG A 128 9.44 27.97 1.31
CA ARG A 128 8.08 28.46 1.03
C ARG A 128 7.12 27.99 2.12
N ILE A 129 7.21 26.72 2.53
CA ILE A 129 6.43 26.14 3.63
C ILE A 129 6.77 26.87 4.94
N GLU A 130 8.06 27.04 5.25
CA GLU A 130 8.53 27.73 6.47
C GLU A 130 7.95 29.15 6.63
N ARG A 131 7.71 29.87 5.52
CA ARG A 131 7.16 31.23 5.52
C ARG A 131 5.63 31.28 5.48
N SER A 132 4.99 30.18 5.10
CA SER A 132 3.53 30.07 4.93
C SER A 132 2.85 29.82 6.27
N ARG A 133 2.14 30.82 6.80
CA ARG A 133 1.41 30.66 8.08
C ARG A 133 0.12 29.86 7.97
N LEU A 134 -0.51 29.89 6.79
CA LEU A 134 -1.84 29.31 6.52
C LEU A 134 -1.89 28.70 5.11
N GLU A 135 -1.61 27.40 4.96
CA GLU A 135 -1.80 26.72 3.67
C GLU A 135 -3.26 26.29 3.49
N VAL A 136 -3.75 26.25 2.24
CA VAL A 136 -5.12 25.86 1.91
C VAL A 136 -5.14 24.95 0.68
N LYS A 137 -5.95 23.89 0.71
CA LYS A 137 -6.20 23.03 -0.46
C LYS A 137 -7.63 22.49 -0.45
N LEU A 138 -8.18 22.23 -1.64
CA LEU A 138 -9.37 21.41 -1.77
C LEU A 138 -8.98 19.94 -1.59
N ALA A 139 -9.64 19.27 -0.65
CA ALA A 139 -9.34 17.88 -0.30
C ALA A 139 -10.30 16.94 -1.04
N GLY A 140 -10.13 16.77 -2.35
CA GLY A 140 -10.97 15.89 -3.17
C GLY A 140 -11.12 16.39 -4.61
N PRO A 141 -12.09 15.85 -5.37
CA PRO A 141 -12.36 16.26 -6.73
C PRO A 141 -12.69 17.76 -6.84
N THR A 142 -11.92 18.49 -7.66
CA THR A 142 -12.00 19.94 -7.85
C THR A 142 -13.08 20.38 -8.85
N ASP A 143 -13.67 19.44 -9.58
CA ASP A 143 -14.71 19.67 -10.59
C ASP A 143 -16.02 20.20 -10.00
N VAL A 144 -16.50 21.36 -10.47
CA VAL A 144 -17.89 21.79 -10.24
C VAL A 144 -18.77 21.11 -11.27
N SER A 145 -19.82 20.43 -10.79
CA SER A 145 -20.61 19.45 -11.54
C SER A 145 -21.85 20.02 -12.25
N GLY A 146 -22.06 21.34 -12.18
CA GLY A 146 -23.21 22.01 -12.79
C GLY A 146 -24.55 21.82 -12.05
N VAL A 147 -24.54 21.32 -10.81
CA VAL A 147 -25.72 21.24 -9.94
C VAL A 147 -25.92 22.56 -9.17
N ASP A 148 -27.17 22.92 -8.86
CA ASP A 148 -27.52 24.22 -8.27
C ASP A 148 -26.83 24.49 -6.92
N VAL A 149 -26.65 23.45 -6.08
CA VAL A 149 -25.86 23.50 -4.85
C VAL A 149 -25.05 22.20 -4.70
N GLU A 150 -23.77 22.31 -4.37
CA GLU A 150 -22.90 21.18 -4.02
C GLU A 150 -21.95 21.46 -2.86
N TYR A 151 -21.41 20.38 -2.26
CA TYR A 151 -20.43 20.45 -1.19
C TYR A 151 -19.06 19.96 -1.65
N LYS A 152 -18.02 20.71 -1.28
CA LYS A 152 -16.62 20.31 -1.37
C LYS A 152 -15.99 20.28 0.02
N VAL A 153 -14.81 19.68 0.13
CA VAL A 153 -14.01 19.68 1.35
C VAL A 153 -12.80 20.57 1.14
N ILE A 154 -12.53 21.45 2.10
CA ILE A 154 -11.33 22.29 2.16
C ILE A 154 -10.52 21.89 3.37
N SER A 155 -9.20 21.79 3.23
CA SER A 155 -8.28 21.58 4.33
C SER A 155 -7.37 22.80 4.48
N LEU A 156 -7.17 23.25 5.71
CA LEU A 156 -6.34 24.40 6.07
C LEU A 156 -5.25 23.95 7.06
N TYR A 157 -4.00 24.32 6.80
CA TYR A 157 -2.84 24.08 7.68
C TYR A 157 -2.54 25.31 8.53
N GLY A 158 -2.41 25.16 9.85
CA GLY A 158 -1.91 26.23 10.73
C GLY A 158 -0.44 26.03 11.08
N ARG A 159 0.45 26.94 10.69
CA ARG A 159 1.88 26.85 11.08
C ARG A 159 2.13 27.25 12.53
N ASP A 160 1.45 28.30 12.99
CA ASP A 160 1.69 28.96 14.28
C ASP A 160 0.44 28.87 15.17
N GLY A 161 0.61 28.65 16.48
CA GLY A 161 -0.49 28.77 17.43
C GLY A 161 -0.96 30.23 17.64
N GLY A 162 -2.12 30.42 18.25
CA GLY A 162 -2.74 31.72 18.53
C GLY A 162 -3.68 32.23 17.42
N THR A 163 -4.11 33.49 17.53
CA THR A 163 -5.07 34.09 16.60
C THR A 163 -4.39 34.70 15.38
N HIS A 164 -4.78 34.27 14.17
CA HIS A 164 -4.19 34.73 12.90
C HIS A 164 -5.26 35.24 11.94
N LYS A 165 -5.00 36.39 11.30
CA LYS A 165 -5.86 36.88 10.21
C LYS A 165 -5.56 36.13 8.92
N GLY A 166 -6.59 35.76 8.19
CA GLY A 166 -6.45 35.10 6.90
C GLY A 166 -7.70 35.26 6.04
N GLU A 167 -7.52 35.05 4.74
CA GLU A 167 -8.55 35.26 3.73
C GLU A 167 -8.63 34.01 2.85
N LEU A 168 -9.85 33.61 2.46
CA LEU A 168 -10.10 32.48 1.58
C LEU A 168 -10.85 32.97 0.35
N ALA A 169 -10.30 32.72 -0.83
CA ALA A 169 -10.94 32.98 -2.12
C ALA A 169 -10.89 31.73 -3.01
N PHE A 170 -11.78 31.66 -3.99
CA PHE A 170 -11.88 30.54 -4.92
C PHE A 170 -11.92 31.05 -6.36
N VAL A 171 -11.32 30.32 -7.27
CA VAL A 171 -11.38 30.58 -8.71
C VAL A 171 -11.99 29.39 -9.43
N LEU A 172 -12.78 29.63 -10.47
CA LEU A 172 -13.37 28.60 -11.31
C LEU A 172 -12.85 28.72 -12.74
N ALA A 173 -12.12 27.69 -13.17
CA ALA A 173 -11.77 27.47 -14.57
C ALA A 173 -12.93 26.77 -15.28
N VAL A 174 -13.96 27.56 -15.65
CA VAL A 174 -15.10 27.11 -16.47
C VAL A 174 -14.60 26.43 -17.74
N GLU A 175 -15.26 25.35 -18.17
CA GLU A 175 -14.96 24.67 -19.43
C GLU A 175 -15.22 25.61 -20.63
N GLU A 176 -14.16 26.05 -21.30
CA GLU A 176 -14.24 27.02 -22.39
C GLU A 176 -14.42 26.35 -23.76
N ALA A 177 -15.24 26.94 -24.63
CA ALA A 177 -15.47 26.44 -25.99
C ALA A 177 -14.22 26.45 -26.89
N GLU A 178 -13.22 27.28 -26.58
CA GLU A 178 -11.94 27.34 -27.30
C GLU A 178 -10.74 27.02 -26.40
N HIS A 179 -10.16 25.84 -26.61
CA HIS A 179 -8.96 25.40 -25.91
C HIS A 179 -7.74 26.25 -26.32
N SER A 180 -6.98 26.75 -25.34
CA SER A 180 -5.75 27.52 -25.60
C SER A 180 -4.51 26.73 -25.23
N TYR A 181 -3.72 26.39 -26.25
CA TYR A 181 -2.43 25.72 -26.09
C TYR A 181 -1.35 26.55 -25.37
N THR A 182 -1.56 27.87 -25.20
CA THR A 182 -0.56 28.80 -24.62
C THR A 182 -0.96 29.35 -23.25
N ARG A 183 -2.21 29.16 -22.81
CA ARG A 183 -2.70 29.57 -21.48
C ARG A 183 -3.68 28.54 -20.93
N PRO A 184 -3.29 27.78 -19.88
CA PRO A 184 -4.20 26.87 -19.19
C PRO A 184 -5.49 27.57 -18.72
N PRO A 185 -6.64 26.87 -18.68
CA PRO A 185 -7.93 27.44 -18.24
C PRO A 185 -7.84 28.17 -16.89
N MET A 186 -7.14 27.58 -15.91
CA MET A 186 -6.91 28.19 -14.60
C MET A 186 -6.19 29.54 -14.67
N ALA A 187 -5.17 29.68 -15.53
CA ALA A 187 -4.45 30.94 -15.72
C ALA A 187 -5.29 32.03 -16.41
N LYS A 188 -6.29 31.64 -17.22
CA LYS A 188 -7.30 32.57 -17.77
C LYS A 188 -8.28 33.03 -16.68
N ALA A 189 -8.77 32.10 -15.86
CA ALA A 189 -9.69 32.39 -14.77
C ALA A 189 -9.06 33.34 -13.72
N TRP A 190 -7.81 33.10 -13.32
CA TRP A 190 -7.04 34.02 -12.48
C TRP A 190 -6.96 35.44 -13.05
N ARG A 191 -6.72 35.56 -14.37
CA ARG A 191 -6.66 36.86 -15.04
C ARG A 191 -8.01 37.58 -15.04
N ARG A 192 -9.13 36.86 -15.19
CA ARG A 192 -10.48 37.46 -15.12
C ARG A 192 -10.71 38.07 -13.74
N MET A 193 -10.54 37.26 -12.68
CA MET A 193 -10.67 37.70 -11.29
C MET A 193 -9.76 38.89 -10.96
N GLY A 194 -8.49 38.85 -11.35
CA GLY A 194 -7.55 39.95 -11.12
C GLY A 194 -7.72 41.18 -12.02
N SER A 195 -8.70 41.20 -12.93
CA SER A 195 -8.98 42.35 -13.82
C SER A 195 -10.16 43.21 -13.36
N GLU A 196 -10.91 42.75 -12.36
CA GLU A 196 -12.05 43.47 -11.79
C GLU A 196 -11.77 43.89 -10.35
N ILE A 197 -12.18 45.10 -9.99
CA ILE A 197 -12.07 45.61 -8.61
C ILE A 197 -13.32 45.16 -7.84
N ARG A 198 -13.32 43.90 -7.40
CA ARG A 198 -14.32 43.33 -6.48
C ARG A 198 -13.61 42.62 -5.32
N GLN A 199 -14.32 42.50 -4.19
CA GLN A 199 -13.91 41.63 -3.08
C GLN A 199 -14.41 40.21 -3.38
N TYR A 200 -13.51 39.24 -3.49
CA TYR A 200 -13.80 37.85 -3.81
C TYR A 200 -13.62 36.92 -2.59
N GLU A 201 -12.96 37.42 -1.56
CA GLU A 201 -12.46 36.70 -0.39
C GLU A 201 -13.38 36.81 0.84
N ALA A 202 -13.46 35.69 1.56
CA ALA A 202 -13.99 35.63 2.92
C ALA A 202 -12.85 35.83 3.91
N SER A 203 -12.93 36.86 4.76
CA SER A 203 -11.91 37.17 5.79
C SER A 203 -12.27 36.49 7.13
N TYR A 204 -11.24 36.00 7.84
CA TYR A 204 -11.37 35.32 9.13
C TYR A 204 -10.31 35.80 10.14
N GLU A 205 -10.65 35.69 11.42
CA GLU A 205 -9.67 35.57 12.50
C GLU A 205 -9.65 34.09 12.93
N PHE A 206 -8.65 33.34 12.46
CA PHE A 206 -8.47 31.92 12.76
C PHE A 206 -7.94 31.75 14.17
N ASP A 207 -8.58 30.89 14.96
CA ASP A 207 -8.17 30.50 16.31
C ASP A 207 -7.35 29.21 16.22
N CYS A 208 -6.02 29.32 16.22
CA CYS A 208 -5.12 28.18 16.04
C CYS A 208 -4.67 27.60 17.39
N LEU A 209 -5.17 26.42 17.74
CA LEU A 209 -4.83 25.76 19.00
C LEU A 209 -3.32 25.44 19.06
N PRO A 210 -2.58 25.90 20.08
CA PRO A 210 -1.19 25.48 20.29
C PRO A 210 -1.08 23.97 20.44
N ALA A 211 -0.05 23.40 19.83
CA ALA A 211 0.25 21.97 19.88
C ALA A 211 1.72 21.77 20.26
N ARG A 212 2.03 20.63 20.90
CA ARG A 212 3.38 20.27 21.32
C ARG A 212 3.67 18.81 20.99
N ASP A 213 4.94 18.48 20.96
CA ASP A 213 5.39 17.11 20.76
C ASP A 213 5.17 16.27 22.03
N ILE A 214 4.37 15.22 21.91
CA ILE A 214 4.09 14.26 22.98
C ILE A 214 4.85 12.97 22.67
N ARG A 215 5.69 12.54 23.60
CA ARG A 215 6.60 11.38 23.46
C ARG A 215 5.92 10.07 23.83
N PHE A 216 6.08 9.05 23.00
CA PHE A 216 5.49 7.73 23.21
C PHE A 216 6.52 6.76 23.78
N ASP A 217 6.36 6.37 25.05
CA ASP A 217 7.17 5.33 25.69
C ASP A 217 6.50 3.97 25.51
N ILE A 218 6.72 3.38 24.33
CA ILE A 218 6.15 2.09 23.91
C ILE A 218 7.04 0.97 24.45
N ARG A 219 6.45 -0.04 25.11
CA ARG A 219 7.18 -1.14 25.77
C ARG A 219 6.59 -2.51 25.45
N GLU A 220 7.47 -3.47 25.23
CA GLU A 220 7.15 -4.89 25.23
C GLU A 220 6.91 -5.40 26.66
N PRO A 221 6.25 -6.56 26.88
CA PRO A 221 6.03 -7.14 28.21
C PRO A 221 7.27 -7.46 29.05
N ASP A 222 8.48 -7.44 28.45
CA ASP A 222 9.76 -7.59 29.15
C ASP A 222 10.49 -6.25 29.38
N GLY A 223 9.86 -5.13 29.01
CA GLY A 223 10.35 -3.76 29.18
C GLY A 223 11.25 -3.24 28.05
N SER A 224 11.52 -4.06 27.02
CA SER A 224 12.30 -3.62 25.87
C SER A 224 11.58 -2.55 25.04
N SER A 225 12.35 -1.80 24.25
CA SER A 225 11.85 -0.81 23.29
C SER A 225 11.56 -1.44 21.92
N CYS A 226 10.56 -0.90 21.22
CA CYS A 226 10.12 -1.41 19.91
C CYS A 226 9.45 -0.33 19.06
N VAL A 227 9.30 -0.60 17.76
CA VAL A 227 8.38 0.12 16.86
C VAL A 227 7.00 -0.53 16.95
N ALA A 228 5.94 0.29 17.01
CA ALA A 228 4.55 -0.17 17.00
C ALA A 228 3.67 0.72 16.10
N ALA A 229 2.54 0.16 15.67
CA ALA A 229 1.45 0.87 15.01
C ALA A 229 0.62 1.63 16.05
N LEU A 230 0.52 2.96 15.92
CA LEU A 230 -0.25 3.85 16.79
C LEU A 230 -1.40 4.54 16.03
N THR A 231 -2.61 4.48 16.56
CA THR A 231 -3.75 5.30 16.11
C THR A 231 -4.12 6.29 17.21
N VAL A 232 -3.91 7.59 16.98
CA VAL A 232 -4.29 8.65 17.93
C VAL A 232 -5.52 9.38 17.41
N ARG A 233 -6.60 9.40 18.20
CA ARG A 233 -7.86 10.10 17.86
C ARG A 233 -8.33 10.97 19.01
N ASP A 234 -8.87 12.15 18.71
CA ASP A 234 -9.52 12.99 19.73
C ASP A 234 -11.01 12.62 19.93
N SER A 235 -11.70 13.36 20.80
CA SER A 235 -13.13 13.16 21.11
C SER A 235 -14.10 13.38 19.93
N GLN A 236 -13.66 13.97 18.80
CA GLN A 236 -14.41 14.02 17.54
C GLN A 236 -13.99 12.92 16.56
N ARG A 237 -13.14 11.99 16.99
CA ARG A 237 -12.51 10.93 16.21
C ARG A 237 -11.62 11.44 15.06
N ARG A 238 -11.09 12.66 15.17
CA ARG A 238 -10.09 13.20 14.23
C ARG A 238 -8.74 12.53 14.48
N SER A 239 -8.05 12.12 13.41
CA SER A 239 -6.81 11.34 13.49
C SER A 239 -5.56 12.24 13.53
N TYR A 240 -4.59 11.88 14.35
CA TYR A 240 -3.30 12.60 14.51
C TYR A 240 -2.10 11.66 14.23
N PRO A 241 -1.09 12.09 13.45
CA PRO A 241 -1.11 13.22 12.53
C PRO A 241 -2.23 13.11 11.49
N SER A 242 -2.75 14.26 11.03
CA SER A 242 -3.85 14.30 10.04
C SER A 242 -3.45 13.57 8.76
N LYS A 243 -4.31 12.64 8.29
CA LYS A 243 -4.02 11.80 7.10
C LYS A 243 -3.77 12.65 5.86
N GLY A 244 -4.36 13.85 5.79
CA GLY A 244 -4.15 14.82 4.71
C GLY A 244 -2.79 15.52 4.68
N MET A 245 -1.93 15.34 5.70
CA MET A 245 -0.55 15.86 5.75
C MET A 245 0.51 14.79 5.46
N ARG A 246 0.22 13.54 5.84
CA ARG A 246 1.24 12.50 6.06
C ARG A 246 2.18 12.30 4.87
N LEU A 247 3.48 12.32 5.17
CA LEU A 247 4.59 12.00 4.27
C LEU A 247 5.31 10.76 4.82
N ALA A 248 5.92 9.98 3.93
CA ALA A 248 6.68 8.80 4.30
C ALA A 248 7.69 9.11 5.44
N PRO A 249 7.71 8.32 6.54
CA PRO A 249 7.16 6.96 6.65
C PRO A 249 5.68 6.88 7.07
N ASP A 250 5.02 8.00 7.35
CA ASP A 250 3.60 8.04 7.67
C ASP A 250 2.78 8.00 6.37
N MET A 251 1.95 6.96 6.19
CA MET A 251 1.13 6.84 4.98
C MET A 251 -0.22 7.52 5.14
N PHE A 252 -0.65 8.21 4.08
CA PHE A 252 -1.95 8.90 4.04
C PHE A 252 -3.15 7.92 4.01
N PHE A 253 -2.93 6.67 3.57
CA PHE A 253 -3.97 5.64 3.51
C PHE A 253 -4.14 4.87 4.83
N HIS A 254 -3.04 4.56 5.55
CA HIS A 254 -3.07 3.92 6.88
C HIS A 254 -3.93 4.70 7.87
N GLU A 255 -4.68 4.03 8.75
CA GLU A 255 -5.29 4.71 9.91
C GLU A 255 -4.20 5.12 10.93
N HIS A 256 -3.30 4.20 11.25
CA HIS A 256 -2.18 4.36 12.16
C HIS A 256 -0.98 5.09 11.55
N VAL A 257 -0.03 5.46 12.41
CA VAL A 257 1.36 5.79 12.08
C VAL A 257 2.29 4.84 12.83
N TYR A 258 3.53 4.66 12.37
CA TYR A 258 4.51 3.83 13.07
C TYR A 258 5.47 4.70 13.88
N ARG A 259 5.56 4.44 15.19
CA ARG A 259 6.49 5.13 16.09
C ARG A 259 7.33 4.14 16.88
N ALA A 260 8.59 4.48 17.06
CA ALA A 260 9.49 3.85 18.01
C ALA A 260 9.31 4.42 19.41
N THR A 261 9.70 3.65 20.43
CA THR A 261 9.86 4.14 21.80
C THR A 261 10.72 5.41 21.82
N GLY A 262 10.18 6.51 22.36
CA GLY A 262 10.87 7.81 22.47
C GLY A 262 10.55 8.80 21.34
N GLU A 263 9.88 8.38 20.27
CA GLU A 263 9.41 9.29 19.21
C GLU A 263 8.12 10.02 19.61
N VAL A 264 7.76 11.06 18.84
CA VAL A 264 6.69 11.99 19.20
C VAL A 264 5.57 12.07 18.16
N ILE A 265 4.39 12.52 18.61
CA ILE A 265 3.32 13.04 17.77
C ILE A 265 2.92 14.42 18.32
N THR A 266 2.80 15.41 17.44
CA THR A 266 2.43 16.78 17.82
C THR A 266 0.93 16.87 18.08
N LEU A 267 0.53 17.18 19.32
CA LEU A 267 -0.86 17.21 19.80
C LEU A 267 -1.18 18.51 20.56
N PRO A 268 -2.36 19.11 20.37
CA PRO A 268 -2.88 20.12 21.29
C PRO A 268 -3.32 19.51 22.63
N ALA A 269 -3.62 20.35 23.62
CA ALA A 269 -4.26 19.89 24.86
C ALA A 269 -5.69 19.38 24.55
N GLY A 270 -6.11 18.29 25.20
CA GLY A 270 -7.41 17.66 24.95
C GLY A 270 -7.47 16.19 25.36
N GLN A 271 -8.63 15.56 25.10
CA GLN A 271 -8.88 14.15 25.39
C GLN A 271 -8.65 13.30 24.13
N TYR A 272 -7.94 12.17 24.29
CA TYR A 272 -7.52 11.28 23.22
C TYR A 272 -7.78 9.81 23.55
N GLU A 273 -8.29 9.06 22.58
CA GLU A 273 -8.15 7.61 22.50
C GLU A 273 -6.87 7.31 21.69
N ILE A 274 -5.95 6.59 22.30
CA ILE A 274 -4.72 6.10 21.66
C ILE A 274 -4.83 4.57 21.61
N SER A 275 -4.78 3.99 20.41
CA SER A 275 -4.65 2.53 20.25
C SER A 275 -3.27 2.13 19.71
N ALA A 276 -2.75 1.00 20.19
CA ALA A 276 -1.43 0.49 19.87
C ALA A 276 -1.43 -1.02 19.62
N ARG A 277 -0.66 -1.47 18.62
CA ARG A 277 -0.40 -2.90 18.34
C ARG A 277 0.96 -3.09 17.67
N ARG A 278 1.49 -4.32 17.67
CA ARG A 278 2.72 -4.68 16.92
C ARG A 278 2.52 -5.96 16.07
N GLY A 279 1.51 -5.96 15.20
CA GLY A 279 1.08 -7.15 14.48
C GLY A 279 0.00 -7.98 15.19
N PRO A 280 -0.50 -9.05 14.55
CA PRO A 280 -1.60 -9.89 15.03
C PRO A 280 -1.26 -10.74 16.26
N GLU A 281 0.01 -10.93 16.61
CA GLU A 281 0.48 -11.58 17.84
C GLU A 281 0.24 -10.75 19.11
N TYR A 282 -0.24 -9.51 18.94
CA TYR A 282 -0.57 -8.56 19.99
C TYR A 282 -2.05 -8.22 19.96
N ARG A 283 -2.64 -8.00 21.13
CA ARG A 283 -3.98 -7.42 21.22
C ARG A 283 -3.86 -5.90 21.06
N GLU A 284 -4.89 -5.26 20.52
CA GLU A 284 -4.96 -3.81 20.50
C GLU A 284 -5.07 -3.30 21.93
N VAL A 285 -4.03 -2.59 22.39
CA VAL A 285 -4.04 -1.87 23.66
C VAL A 285 -4.66 -0.50 23.41
N LYS A 286 -5.58 -0.09 24.29
CA LYS A 286 -6.23 1.23 24.24
C LYS A 286 -5.94 2.00 25.51
N VAL A 287 -5.52 3.25 25.35
CA VAL A 287 -5.26 4.19 26.44
C VAL A 287 -6.08 5.44 26.18
N GLU A 288 -6.94 5.80 27.13
CA GLU A 288 -7.62 7.09 27.17
C GLU A 288 -6.75 8.06 27.98
N VAL A 289 -6.38 9.20 27.39
CA VAL A 289 -5.56 10.23 28.05
C VAL A 289 -6.20 11.61 27.93
N GLU A 290 -6.10 12.41 28.99
CA GLU A 290 -6.40 13.84 28.97
C GLU A 290 -5.09 14.61 29.08
N LEU A 291 -4.65 15.20 27.96
CA LEU A 291 -3.40 15.93 27.88
C LEU A 291 -3.62 17.39 28.30
N THR A 292 -3.05 17.75 29.45
CA THR A 292 -3.02 19.10 30.02
C THR A 292 -1.84 19.90 29.47
N ALA A 293 -1.60 21.13 29.95
CA ALA A 293 -0.47 21.97 29.50
C ALA A 293 0.92 21.47 29.94
N ASP A 294 1.00 20.56 30.91
CA ASP A 294 2.24 20.11 31.54
C ASP A 294 2.70 18.72 31.08
N ASP A 295 1.84 17.93 30.43
CA ASP A 295 2.16 16.58 29.95
C ASP A 295 3.11 16.59 28.74
N ASP A 296 4.14 15.75 28.75
CA ASP A 296 5.12 15.61 27.67
C ASP A 296 5.21 14.20 27.07
N ALA A 297 4.55 13.20 27.68
CA ALA A 297 4.67 11.81 27.29
C ALA A 297 3.45 10.94 27.62
N VAL A 298 3.28 9.86 26.86
CA VAL A 298 2.33 8.77 27.10
C VAL A 298 3.10 7.44 27.12
N THR A 299 2.89 6.62 28.16
CA THR A 299 3.48 5.28 28.26
C THR A 299 2.48 4.22 27.79
N ILE A 300 2.93 3.24 27.01
CA ILE A 300 2.09 2.17 26.46
C ILE A 300 2.83 0.84 26.59
N GLU A 301 2.31 -0.08 27.40
CA GLU A 301 2.76 -1.47 27.46
C GLU A 301 1.92 -2.32 26.49
N LEU A 302 2.56 -3.09 25.62
CA LEU A 302 1.91 -3.90 24.58
C LEU A 302 1.46 -5.28 25.11
N ASP A 303 0.22 -5.69 24.86
CA ASP A 303 -0.30 -7.02 25.23
C ASP A 303 0.04 -8.08 24.16
N ARG A 304 1.24 -8.69 24.25
CA ARG A 304 1.64 -9.84 23.43
C ARG A 304 0.93 -11.10 23.92
N TRP A 305 0.00 -11.64 23.13
CA TRP A 305 -0.75 -12.85 23.50
C TRP A 305 -0.16 -14.15 22.93
N ALA A 306 0.67 -14.06 21.89
CA ALA A 306 1.39 -15.18 21.31
C ALA A 306 2.85 -14.80 21.03
N ASP A 307 3.76 -15.77 21.17
CA ASP A 307 5.17 -15.59 20.84
C ASP A 307 5.68 -16.82 20.06
N PRO A 308 5.47 -16.86 18.73
CA PRO A 308 5.92 -17.97 17.89
C PRO A 308 7.45 -18.12 17.88
N ALA A 309 8.20 -17.03 18.07
CA ALA A 309 9.65 -17.01 18.08
C ALA A 309 10.23 -17.81 19.27
N ARG A 310 9.57 -17.81 20.44
CA ARG A 310 9.91 -18.72 21.57
C ARG A 310 9.80 -20.20 21.23
N HIS A 311 9.08 -20.56 20.16
CA HIS A 311 8.95 -21.92 19.64
C HIS A 311 9.77 -22.16 18.36
N GLY A 312 10.66 -21.22 18.01
CA GLY A 312 11.50 -21.27 16.82
C GLY A 312 10.76 -20.95 15.52
N TYR A 313 9.54 -20.41 15.58
CA TYR A 313 8.76 -20.01 14.40
C TYR A 313 8.92 -18.51 14.13
N TYR A 314 9.46 -18.17 12.97
CA TYR A 314 9.77 -16.79 12.59
C TYR A 314 8.86 -16.33 11.44
N SER A 315 8.13 -15.23 11.66
CA SER A 315 7.16 -14.67 10.72
C SER A 315 7.83 -13.95 9.55
N GLY A 316 7.29 -14.17 8.36
CA GLY A 316 7.66 -13.45 7.15
C GLY A 316 6.44 -13.17 6.29
N ASP A 317 6.45 -12.01 5.64
CA ASP A 317 5.54 -11.68 4.55
C ASP A 317 6.31 -11.75 3.22
N PRO A 318 5.99 -12.70 2.32
CA PRO A 318 6.70 -12.90 1.07
C PRO A 318 6.30 -11.90 -0.04
N HIS A 319 5.28 -11.05 0.17
CA HIS A 319 4.76 -10.17 -0.88
C HIS A 319 4.40 -8.77 -0.34
N ILE A 320 5.37 -7.86 -0.43
CA ILE A 320 5.24 -6.45 -0.08
C ILE A 320 5.70 -5.62 -1.28
N HIS A 321 4.99 -4.55 -1.64
CA HIS A 321 5.46 -3.57 -2.61
C HIS A 321 5.85 -2.26 -1.94
N ALA A 322 7.00 -1.70 -2.36
CA ALA A 322 7.43 -0.37 -1.96
C ALA A 322 7.04 0.74 -2.96
N GLY A 323 6.31 0.42 -4.03
CA GLY A 323 5.87 1.39 -5.03
C GLY A 323 4.64 0.89 -5.78
N GLY A 324 4.02 1.77 -6.58
CA GLY A 324 2.69 1.51 -7.16
C GLY A 324 1.58 1.38 -6.10
N CYS A 325 0.38 0.98 -6.55
CA CYS A 325 -0.82 0.88 -5.72
C CYS A 325 -1.00 2.11 -4.81
N SER A 326 -1.38 1.95 -3.54
CA SER A 326 -1.69 3.09 -2.65
C SER A 326 -0.54 4.08 -2.41
N HIS A 327 0.70 3.79 -2.82
CA HIS A 327 1.84 4.73 -2.85
C HIS A 327 1.70 5.81 -3.95
N TYR A 328 0.53 6.44 -4.08
CA TYR A 328 0.15 7.29 -5.22
C TYR A 328 0.78 8.70 -5.28
N SER A 329 1.73 9.05 -4.41
CA SER A 329 2.45 10.33 -4.50
C SER A 329 3.31 10.37 -5.77
N VAL A 330 4.27 9.46 -5.90
CA VAL A 330 4.97 9.20 -7.16
C VAL A 330 4.93 7.69 -7.41
N PRO A 331 3.88 7.15 -8.08
CA PRO A 331 3.65 5.71 -8.17
C PRO A 331 4.81 4.92 -8.79
N SER A 332 5.59 5.55 -9.67
CA SER A 332 6.77 4.95 -10.32
C SER A 332 7.99 4.85 -9.43
N GLU A 333 7.99 5.54 -8.28
CA GLU A 333 9.10 5.55 -7.32
C GLU A 333 8.68 4.87 -6.02
N GLY A 334 7.61 5.36 -5.37
CA GLY A 334 7.12 4.82 -4.11
C GLY A 334 7.91 5.33 -2.90
N VAL A 335 8.38 4.42 -2.06
CA VAL A 335 9.03 4.66 -0.75
C VAL A 335 10.37 3.93 -0.64
N THR A 336 11.26 4.38 0.24
CA THR A 336 12.61 3.80 0.38
C THR A 336 12.67 2.62 1.36
N PRO A 337 13.76 1.82 1.37
CA PRO A 337 13.96 0.75 2.36
C PRO A 337 13.85 1.22 3.82
N GLU A 338 14.27 2.46 4.12
CA GLU A 338 14.22 3.09 5.44
C GLU A 338 12.79 3.33 5.91
N THR A 339 11.88 3.69 5.00
CA THR A 339 10.43 3.72 5.28
C THR A 339 9.88 2.31 5.46
N MET A 340 10.19 1.39 4.55
CA MET A 340 9.56 0.06 4.54
C MET A 340 9.97 -0.79 5.76
N ILE A 341 11.23 -0.71 6.22
CA ILE A 341 11.67 -1.44 7.42
C ILE A 341 10.89 -1.00 8.67
N ARG A 342 10.46 0.26 8.73
CA ARG A 342 9.63 0.79 9.82
C ARG A 342 8.29 0.05 9.92
N HIS A 343 7.66 -0.19 8.77
CA HIS A 343 6.36 -0.87 8.69
C HIS A 343 6.51 -2.34 9.10
N VAL A 344 7.55 -3.02 8.59
CA VAL A 344 7.87 -4.42 8.94
C VAL A 344 8.18 -4.60 10.43
N ARG A 345 8.96 -3.68 11.04
CA ARG A 345 9.21 -3.66 12.49
C ARG A 345 7.94 -3.42 13.31
N GLY A 346 7.10 -2.49 12.84
CA GLY A 346 5.84 -2.08 13.46
C GLY A 346 4.73 -3.14 13.40
N GLU A 347 4.76 -4.06 12.44
CA GLU A 347 3.82 -5.19 12.35
C GLU A 347 4.43 -6.54 12.83
N GLY A 348 5.56 -6.47 13.54
CA GLY A 348 6.15 -7.62 14.25
C GLY A 348 6.72 -8.72 13.35
N LEU A 349 7.10 -8.40 12.11
CA LEU A 349 7.65 -9.35 11.14
C LEU A 349 9.16 -9.52 11.31
N TRP A 350 9.67 -10.75 11.11
CA TRP A 350 11.12 -11.01 11.02
C TRP A 350 11.64 -10.82 9.59
N MET A 351 10.85 -11.20 8.59
CA MET A 351 11.18 -11.02 7.17
C MET A 351 10.08 -10.24 6.44
N GLY A 352 10.46 -9.26 5.62
CA GLY A 352 9.60 -8.63 4.63
C GLY A 352 10.23 -8.70 3.23
N SER A 353 9.61 -9.43 2.31
CA SER A 353 10.09 -9.52 0.92
C SER A 353 9.46 -8.40 0.09
N VAL A 354 10.28 -7.40 -0.23
CA VAL A 354 9.87 -6.25 -1.04
C VAL A 354 10.02 -6.59 -2.52
N LEU A 355 8.92 -6.83 -3.20
CA LEU A 355 8.90 -7.25 -4.59
C LEU A 355 8.88 -6.04 -5.52
N THR A 356 9.96 -5.89 -6.28
CA THR A 356 10.01 -5.04 -7.47
C THR A 356 8.97 -5.56 -8.47
N TRP A 357 8.19 -4.67 -9.08
CA TRP A 357 7.13 -5.01 -10.03
C TRP A 357 6.91 -3.90 -11.06
N GLY A 358 6.13 -4.18 -12.11
CA GLY A 358 6.08 -3.39 -13.35
C GLY A 358 5.99 -1.86 -13.20
N PRO A 359 5.01 -1.29 -12.45
CA PRO A 359 4.80 0.16 -12.33
C PRO A 359 6.00 0.94 -11.76
N CYS A 360 6.80 0.34 -10.88
CA CYS A 360 7.95 0.98 -10.24
C CYS A 360 9.29 0.27 -10.51
N TYR A 361 9.32 -0.70 -11.43
CA TYR A 361 10.46 -1.60 -11.67
C TYR A 361 11.79 -0.86 -11.80
N TYR A 362 11.84 0.14 -12.68
CA TYR A 362 13.07 0.86 -13.00
C TYR A 362 13.60 1.74 -11.84
N HIS A 363 12.75 2.13 -10.88
CA HIS A 363 13.19 2.86 -9.68
C HIS A 363 13.50 1.89 -8.53
N GLN A 364 12.57 1.03 -8.13
CA GLN A 364 12.71 0.17 -6.95
C GLN A 364 13.82 -0.88 -7.11
N LYS A 365 14.13 -1.32 -8.34
CA LYS A 365 15.26 -2.22 -8.62
C LYS A 365 16.63 -1.68 -8.16
N GLN A 366 16.78 -0.37 -7.96
CA GLN A 366 18.04 0.18 -7.42
C GLN A 366 18.37 -0.29 -5.99
N PHE A 367 17.36 -0.73 -5.23
CA PHE A 367 17.52 -1.27 -3.88
C PHE A 367 17.81 -2.79 -3.86
N PHE A 368 17.73 -3.45 -5.01
CA PHE A 368 18.09 -4.86 -5.13
C PHE A 368 19.60 -5.05 -5.02
N SER A 369 20.01 -5.95 -4.13
CA SER A 369 21.41 -6.33 -3.91
C SER A 369 21.66 -7.84 -3.88
N GLY A 370 20.61 -8.66 -4.00
CA GLY A 370 20.68 -10.10 -3.74
C GLY A 370 21.00 -10.45 -2.27
N LEU A 371 20.82 -9.50 -1.33
CA LEU A 371 21.09 -9.67 0.10
C LEU A 371 19.91 -9.18 0.94
N SER A 372 19.76 -9.77 2.13
CA SER A 372 18.84 -9.30 3.17
C SER A 372 19.46 -8.13 3.94
N ILE A 373 18.67 -7.09 4.26
CA ILE A 373 19.13 -5.84 4.87
C ILE A 373 18.21 -5.42 6.03
N SER A 374 18.73 -4.69 7.01
CA SER A 374 17.91 -3.98 8.02
C SER A 374 18.46 -2.57 8.19
N PRO A 375 18.03 -1.61 7.35
CA PRO A 375 18.49 -0.23 7.46
C PRO A 375 17.97 0.44 8.75
N ARG A 376 18.56 1.58 9.13
CA ARG A 376 17.96 2.43 10.16
C ARG A 376 16.65 3.00 9.60
N ALA A 377 15.62 3.12 10.44
CA ALA A 377 14.30 3.55 10.01
C ALA A 377 14.26 5.09 9.87
N GLU A 378 15.03 5.63 8.93
CA GLU A 378 15.17 7.07 8.68
C GLU A 378 13.89 7.71 8.11
N LEU A 379 13.84 9.05 8.14
CA LEU A 379 12.78 9.83 7.48
C LEU A 379 13.09 10.07 6.00
N GLU A 380 12.09 9.89 5.14
CA GLU A 380 12.11 10.50 3.82
C GLU A 380 11.81 12.00 3.91
N TRP A 381 12.49 12.81 3.10
CA TRP A 381 12.24 14.26 3.00
C TRP A 381 12.27 15.03 4.34
N PRO A 382 13.24 14.81 5.26
CA PRO A 382 13.21 15.36 6.62
C PRO A 382 13.06 16.88 6.68
N ALA A 383 13.67 17.62 5.75
CA ALA A 383 13.52 19.07 5.67
C ALA A 383 12.09 19.53 5.28
N MET A 384 11.32 18.73 4.53
CA MET A 384 9.92 19.00 4.23
C MET A 384 9.03 18.71 5.44
N GLN A 385 9.30 17.60 6.14
CA GLN A 385 8.61 17.22 7.37
C GLN A 385 8.78 18.29 8.46
N GLN A 386 10.03 18.74 8.71
CA GLN A 386 10.34 19.81 9.66
C GLN A 386 9.63 21.13 9.31
N ALA A 387 9.61 21.53 8.02
CA ALA A 387 8.90 22.73 7.60
C ALA A 387 7.37 22.66 7.84
N GLN A 388 6.79 21.46 7.77
CA GLN A 388 5.39 21.17 8.12
C GLN A 388 5.16 20.96 9.62
N GLY A 389 6.20 21.06 10.45
CA GLY A 389 6.13 20.92 11.91
C GLY A 389 6.27 19.49 12.43
N MET A 390 6.52 18.51 11.56
CA MET A 390 6.84 17.14 11.97
C MET A 390 8.32 17.09 12.39
N ASN A 391 8.59 17.48 13.63
CA ASN A 391 9.92 17.77 14.17
C ASN A 391 10.53 16.62 14.99
N TRP A 392 10.33 15.38 14.55
CA TRP A 392 10.81 14.19 15.27
C TRP A 392 12.04 13.57 14.61
N ASP A 393 12.88 12.91 15.41
CA ASP A 393 14.09 12.20 14.98
C ASP A 393 13.90 10.70 15.21
N PRO A 394 14.18 9.82 14.22
CA PRO A 394 14.04 8.39 14.37
C PRO A 394 14.85 7.82 15.55
N GLN A 395 14.21 7.02 16.39
CA GLN A 395 14.88 6.36 17.52
C GLN A 395 15.19 4.89 17.22
N ASP A 396 16.40 4.47 17.57
CA ASP A 396 16.80 3.05 17.51
C ASP A 396 16.12 2.28 18.66
N THR A 397 15.74 1.02 18.41
CA THR A 397 15.07 0.18 19.42
C THR A 397 15.76 -1.16 19.66
N ASP A 398 15.55 -1.75 20.84
CA ASP A 398 16.08 -3.08 21.21
C ASP A 398 15.64 -4.18 20.23
N HIS A 399 14.51 -3.99 19.55
CA HIS A 399 13.93 -4.94 18.59
C HIS A 399 14.30 -4.67 17.12
N ASP A 400 15.03 -3.61 16.80
CA ASP A 400 15.31 -3.20 15.41
C ASP A 400 16.01 -4.28 14.57
N GLY A 401 16.94 -5.02 15.19
CA GLY A 401 17.70 -6.09 14.53
C GLY A 401 16.92 -7.37 14.26
N GLN A 402 15.66 -7.48 14.70
CA GLN A 402 14.83 -8.69 14.46
C GLN A 402 14.24 -8.71 13.05
N SER A 403 13.91 -7.55 12.49
CA SER A 403 13.27 -7.41 11.19
C SER A 403 14.30 -7.17 10.10
N LEU A 404 14.16 -7.88 8.98
CA LEU A 404 14.95 -7.67 7.76
C LEU A 404 14.04 -7.52 6.54
N LEU A 405 14.44 -6.66 5.61
CA LEU A 405 13.92 -6.61 4.25
C LEU A 405 14.77 -7.47 3.32
N ARG A 406 14.16 -8.01 2.28
CA ARG A 406 14.85 -8.50 1.09
C ARG A 406 14.13 -8.00 -0.14
N TYR A 407 14.84 -7.35 -1.05
CA TYR A 407 14.32 -6.99 -2.36
C TYR A 407 14.37 -8.21 -3.30
N ASP A 408 13.26 -8.49 -3.96
CA ASP A 408 13.04 -9.61 -4.89
C ASP A 408 12.00 -9.18 -5.97
N LEU A 409 11.34 -10.09 -6.68
CA LEU A 409 10.53 -9.75 -7.88
C LEU A 409 9.12 -10.35 -7.85
N GLU A 410 8.11 -9.55 -8.22
CA GLU A 410 6.79 -10.00 -8.68
C GLU A 410 6.66 -9.73 -10.19
N VAL A 411 6.26 -10.75 -10.94
CA VAL A 411 6.05 -10.67 -12.39
C VAL A 411 4.61 -10.22 -12.65
N SER A 412 4.40 -8.93 -12.41
CA SER A 412 3.13 -8.21 -12.54
C SER A 412 3.32 -6.91 -13.33
N GLY A 413 2.46 -6.69 -14.33
CA GLY A 413 2.68 -5.67 -15.37
C GLY A 413 3.68 -6.10 -16.46
N PHE A 414 4.14 -7.36 -16.43
CA PHE A 414 4.99 -7.98 -17.45
C PHE A 414 4.14 -8.70 -18.53
N PRO A 415 4.71 -9.05 -19.70
CA PRO A 415 3.99 -9.76 -20.76
C PRO A 415 3.31 -11.06 -20.32
N SER A 416 3.85 -11.79 -19.34
CA SER A 416 3.25 -13.03 -18.82
C SER A 416 2.11 -12.84 -17.81
N SER A 417 1.83 -11.63 -17.32
CA SER A 417 0.90 -11.41 -16.18
C SER A 417 -0.50 -12.02 -16.37
N HIS A 418 -0.97 -12.18 -17.61
CA HIS A 418 -2.25 -12.83 -17.91
C HIS A 418 -2.29 -14.33 -17.54
N SER A 419 -1.12 -14.97 -17.42
CA SER A 419 -0.94 -16.37 -17.00
C SER A 419 -1.00 -16.53 -15.47
N GLY A 420 -1.30 -15.46 -14.75
CA GLY A 420 -1.17 -15.35 -13.30
C GLY A 420 0.12 -14.63 -12.92
N HIS A 421 0.12 -13.87 -11.84
CA HIS A 421 1.33 -13.23 -11.34
C HIS A 421 2.17 -14.23 -10.56
N VAL A 422 3.50 -14.10 -10.68
CA VAL A 422 4.44 -15.01 -10.04
C VAL A 422 5.49 -14.27 -9.23
N ILE A 423 5.78 -14.80 -8.05
CA ILE A 423 6.76 -14.30 -7.09
C ILE A 423 8.04 -15.11 -7.23
N LEU A 424 9.19 -14.45 -7.20
CA LEU A 424 10.51 -15.08 -7.22
C LEU A 424 11.33 -14.61 -6.02
N LEU A 425 11.53 -15.48 -5.03
CA LEU A 425 12.20 -15.19 -3.75
C LEU A 425 13.62 -15.76 -3.71
N GLY A 426 14.59 -14.95 -3.31
CA GLY A 426 16.00 -15.32 -3.25
C GLY A 426 16.72 -15.19 -4.59
N LEU A 427 16.37 -14.18 -5.40
CA LEU A 427 17.08 -13.89 -6.65
C LEU A 427 18.49 -13.34 -6.38
N THR A 428 19.39 -13.59 -7.33
CA THR A 428 20.74 -13.00 -7.41
C THR A 428 20.87 -11.94 -8.52
N ASP A 429 19.96 -11.96 -9.50
CA ASP A 429 19.78 -10.99 -10.57
C ASP A 429 18.26 -10.85 -10.84
N GLN A 430 17.80 -9.62 -11.05
CA GLN A 430 16.40 -9.29 -11.38
C GLN A 430 16.16 -9.09 -12.88
N ASP A 431 17.19 -8.95 -13.73
CA ASP A 431 16.99 -8.80 -15.18
C ASP A 431 16.87 -10.16 -15.88
N TYR A 432 15.76 -10.38 -16.58
CA TYR A 432 15.61 -11.58 -17.42
C TYR A 432 16.60 -11.53 -18.60
N PRO A 433 17.38 -12.62 -18.85
CA PRO A 433 18.47 -12.60 -19.83
C PRO A 433 18.05 -12.19 -21.25
N GLY A 434 18.77 -11.23 -21.82
CA GLY A 434 18.58 -10.77 -23.20
C GLY A 434 17.50 -9.71 -23.38
N THR A 435 16.82 -9.28 -22.30
CA THR A 435 15.85 -8.18 -22.31
C THR A 435 16.53 -6.82 -22.17
N LYS A 436 15.83 -5.74 -22.56
CA LYS A 436 16.24 -4.34 -22.34
C LYS A 436 15.15 -3.54 -21.64
N ILE A 437 13.89 -3.90 -21.89
CA ILE A 437 12.69 -3.36 -21.26
C ILE A 437 11.76 -4.51 -20.86
N ILE A 438 10.80 -4.22 -19.98
CA ILE A 438 9.80 -5.20 -19.49
C ILE A 438 9.08 -5.90 -20.65
N GLU A 439 8.80 -5.19 -21.75
CA GLU A 439 8.10 -5.69 -22.92
C GLU A 439 8.87 -6.78 -23.69
N ASP A 440 10.18 -6.93 -23.47
CA ASP A 440 11.01 -8.01 -24.05
C ASP A 440 10.88 -9.34 -23.27
N TRP A 441 10.26 -9.35 -22.07
CA TRP A 441 10.16 -10.53 -21.21
C TRP A 441 9.24 -11.63 -21.79
N PRO A 442 9.36 -12.89 -21.33
CA PRO A 442 8.50 -13.99 -21.78
C PRO A 442 7.01 -13.70 -21.61
N SER A 443 6.19 -14.17 -22.55
CA SER A 443 4.74 -13.97 -22.57
C SER A 443 3.92 -15.05 -21.81
N TYR A 444 4.57 -15.84 -20.96
CA TYR A 444 3.97 -16.90 -20.11
C TYR A 444 4.97 -17.28 -19.01
N ASN A 445 4.53 -17.95 -17.95
CA ASN A 445 5.28 -18.01 -16.69
C ASN A 445 6.42 -19.04 -16.65
N LEU A 446 6.26 -20.19 -17.31
CA LEU A 446 7.21 -21.31 -17.24
C LEU A 446 8.70 -20.95 -17.52
N PRO A 447 9.06 -20.09 -18.49
CA PRO A 447 10.45 -19.69 -18.71
C PRO A 447 11.00 -18.80 -17.57
N VAL A 448 10.14 -17.97 -16.98
CA VAL A 448 10.50 -17.06 -15.88
C VAL A 448 10.72 -17.85 -14.59
N MET A 449 9.84 -18.81 -14.28
CA MET A 449 10.02 -19.76 -13.18
C MET A 449 11.32 -20.54 -13.29
N ARG A 450 11.61 -21.11 -14.48
CA ARG A 450 12.87 -21.83 -14.74
C ARG A 450 14.11 -20.95 -14.62
N TRP A 451 14.01 -19.67 -14.96
CA TRP A 451 15.09 -18.70 -14.74
C TRP A 451 15.31 -18.43 -13.24
N GLY A 452 14.24 -18.28 -12.45
CA GLY A 452 14.35 -18.20 -10.99
C GLY A 452 15.01 -19.43 -10.37
N HIS A 453 14.57 -20.63 -10.75
CA HIS A 453 15.18 -21.90 -10.33
C HIS A 453 16.67 -22.01 -10.72
N ALA A 454 17.07 -21.49 -11.87
CA ALA A 454 18.48 -21.45 -12.28
C ALA A 454 19.35 -20.57 -11.36
N GLN A 455 18.74 -19.68 -10.57
CA GLN A 455 19.38 -18.88 -9.52
C GLN A 455 19.22 -19.47 -8.11
N ASN A 456 18.63 -20.67 -7.97
CA ASN A 456 18.25 -21.29 -6.69
C ASN A 456 17.15 -20.52 -5.89
N ALA A 457 16.48 -19.56 -6.52
CA ALA A 457 15.31 -18.89 -5.98
C ALA A 457 14.13 -19.88 -5.82
N MET A 458 13.21 -19.60 -4.89
CA MET A 458 11.90 -20.24 -4.85
C MET A 458 10.90 -19.43 -5.66
N VAL A 459 10.07 -20.10 -6.45
CA VAL A 459 9.11 -19.43 -7.34
C VAL A 459 7.70 -19.98 -7.18
N GLY A 460 6.70 -19.12 -7.29
CA GLY A 460 5.30 -19.50 -7.06
C GLY A 460 4.31 -18.45 -7.48
N TYR A 461 3.02 -18.73 -7.31
CA TYR A 461 1.92 -17.83 -7.68
C TYR A 461 1.49 -16.92 -6.53
N ALA A 462 1.29 -15.64 -6.82
CA ALA A 462 0.68 -14.67 -5.90
C ALA A 462 -0.85 -14.85 -5.80
N HIS A 463 -1.47 -14.23 -4.78
CA HIS A 463 -2.92 -13.96 -4.63
C HIS A 463 -3.86 -15.01 -5.23
N CYS A 464 -3.62 -16.28 -4.85
CA CYS A 464 -4.02 -17.44 -5.66
C CYS A 464 -5.52 -17.51 -5.96
N GLY A 465 -6.37 -17.03 -5.06
CA GLY A 465 -7.83 -17.02 -5.19
C GLY A 465 -8.39 -16.08 -6.26
N LEU A 466 -7.61 -15.11 -6.76
CA LEU A 466 -8.05 -14.18 -7.80
C LEU A 466 -8.30 -14.92 -9.12
N GLY A 467 -9.59 -15.11 -9.44
CA GLY A 467 -10.05 -15.84 -10.62
C GLY A 467 -10.58 -17.24 -10.36
N LEU A 468 -10.41 -17.75 -9.14
CA LEU A 468 -10.70 -19.15 -8.79
C LEU A 468 -12.01 -19.32 -7.99
N SER A 469 -12.75 -18.25 -7.71
CA SER A 469 -14.03 -18.32 -7.00
C SER A 469 -15.14 -18.96 -7.84
N VAL A 470 -15.89 -19.87 -7.22
CA VAL A 470 -16.95 -20.69 -7.85
C VAL A 470 -18.31 -20.59 -7.15
N GLY A 471 -18.44 -19.67 -6.17
CA GLY A 471 -19.71 -19.44 -5.46
C GLY A 471 -20.13 -20.51 -4.44
N THR A 472 -19.19 -21.35 -3.98
CA THR A 472 -19.38 -22.29 -2.87
C THR A 472 -18.17 -22.24 -1.92
N SER A 473 -18.39 -22.51 -0.63
CA SER A 473 -17.36 -22.62 0.40
C SER A 473 -16.94 -24.07 0.70
N GLU A 474 -17.46 -25.05 -0.04
CA GLU A 474 -17.07 -26.46 0.11
C GLU A 474 -15.61 -26.71 -0.31
N LEU A 475 -14.88 -27.50 0.48
CA LEU A 475 -13.47 -27.82 0.26
C LEU A 475 -13.15 -29.31 0.48
N PRO A 476 -12.47 -29.98 -0.48
CA PRO A 476 -12.33 -29.59 -1.88
C PRO A 476 -13.70 -29.69 -2.60
N ASN A 477 -13.95 -28.81 -3.57
CA ASN A 477 -15.09 -28.91 -4.48
C ASN A 477 -14.62 -29.12 -5.93
N TYR A 478 -15.47 -29.75 -6.74
CA TYR A 478 -15.15 -30.13 -8.13
C TYR A 478 -15.75 -29.17 -9.18
N VAL A 479 -16.11 -27.95 -8.78
CA VAL A 479 -16.52 -26.92 -9.74
C VAL A 479 -15.25 -26.34 -10.36
N ILE A 480 -15.16 -26.38 -11.69
CA ILE A 480 -14.00 -25.85 -12.41
C ILE A 480 -14.15 -24.31 -12.45
N PRO A 481 -13.19 -23.53 -11.91
CA PRO A 481 -13.22 -22.08 -11.99
C PRO A 481 -12.94 -21.59 -13.41
N GLU A 482 -13.13 -20.29 -13.63
CA GLU A 482 -12.92 -19.67 -14.95
C GLU A 482 -11.44 -19.39 -15.27
N PHE A 483 -10.52 -19.47 -14.29
CA PHE A 483 -9.08 -19.18 -14.45
C PHE A 483 -8.84 -17.84 -15.18
N GLN A 484 -9.52 -16.80 -14.69
CA GLN A 484 -9.56 -15.45 -15.25
C GLN A 484 -9.08 -14.44 -14.21
N SER A 485 -8.39 -13.35 -14.59
CA SER A 485 -7.65 -12.46 -13.67
C SER A 485 -6.23 -12.99 -13.39
N ILE A 486 -5.66 -12.73 -12.21
CA ILE A 486 -4.21 -12.69 -11.98
C ILE A 486 -3.68 -13.68 -10.94
N GLY A 487 -4.53 -14.50 -10.32
CA GLY A 487 -4.12 -15.53 -9.36
C GLY A 487 -3.49 -16.75 -10.04
N SER A 488 -3.68 -17.94 -9.47
CA SER A 488 -2.96 -19.15 -9.88
C SER A 488 -3.48 -19.82 -11.18
N ASN A 489 -3.42 -19.12 -12.31
CA ASN A 489 -4.00 -19.58 -13.58
C ASN A 489 -3.26 -20.78 -14.18
N GLU A 490 -1.94 -20.72 -14.36
CA GLU A 490 -1.13 -21.79 -14.99
C GLU A 490 -0.59 -22.84 -13.98
N ILE A 491 -0.87 -22.72 -12.68
CA ILE A 491 -0.28 -23.60 -11.63
C ILE A 491 -0.54 -25.11 -11.85
N ILE A 492 -1.69 -25.46 -12.42
CA ILE A 492 -2.07 -26.85 -12.76
C ILE A 492 -1.22 -27.45 -13.89
N VAL A 493 -0.41 -26.63 -14.57
CA VAL A 493 0.59 -27.04 -15.56
C VAL A 493 1.99 -26.97 -14.95
N ASP A 494 2.32 -25.88 -14.25
CA ASP A 494 3.68 -25.64 -13.74
C ASP A 494 4.08 -26.57 -12.58
N VAL A 495 3.16 -26.91 -11.67
CA VAL A 495 3.44 -27.86 -10.57
C VAL A 495 3.76 -29.26 -11.11
N PRO A 496 2.98 -29.85 -12.05
CA PRO A 496 3.36 -31.09 -12.73
C PRO A 496 4.69 -31.05 -13.48
N LEU A 497 5.11 -29.89 -13.98
CA LEU A 497 6.40 -29.69 -14.63
C LEU A 497 7.56 -29.47 -13.64
N GLY A 498 7.28 -29.40 -12.33
CA GLY A 498 8.27 -29.09 -11.30
C GLY A 498 8.79 -27.65 -11.36
N ALA A 499 8.00 -26.72 -11.90
CA ALA A 499 8.40 -25.32 -12.10
C ALA A 499 7.88 -24.38 -11.00
N ALA A 500 6.76 -24.67 -10.36
CA ALA A 500 6.20 -23.88 -9.26
C ALA A 500 6.37 -24.60 -7.91
N ASP A 501 7.02 -23.94 -6.95
CA ASP A 501 7.29 -24.46 -5.60
C ASP A 501 6.12 -24.17 -4.64
N PHE A 502 5.46 -23.02 -4.81
CA PHE A 502 4.43 -22.53 -3.90
C PHE A 502 3.28 -21.79 -4.61
N GLN A 503 2.22 -21.51 -3.85
CA GLN A 503 1.23 -20.47 -4.10
C GLN A 503 0.95 -19.70 -2.80
N CYS A 504 0.49 -18.46 -2.91
CA CYS A 504 0.22 -17.59 -1.79
C CYS A 504 -1.25 -17.19 -1.67
N GLY A 505 -1.68 -16.82 -0.47
CA GLY A 505 -3.02 -16.29 -0.16
C GLY A 505 -3.13 -15.88 1.30
N ALA A 506 -4.24 -16.24 1.95
CA ALA A 506 -4.74 -15.64 3.20
C ALA A 506 -5.28 -14.21 3.03
N GLU A 507 -5.76 -13.88 1.84
CA GLU A 507 -6.18 -12.54 1.42
C GLU A 507 -7.66 -12.47 1.01
N PHE A 508 -8.17 -13.58 0.46
CA PHE A 508 -9.51 -13.69 -0.12
C PHE A 508 -10.34 -14.78 0.57
N ASP A 509 -11.44 -15.16 -0.07
CA ASP A 509 -12.27 -16.28 0.39
C ASP A 509 -11.45 -17.59 0.41
N PRO A 510 -11.33 -18.29 1.55
CA PRO A 510 -10.51 -19.50 1.66
C PRO A 510 -10.90 -20.62 0.70
N ALA A 511 -12.14 -20.67 0.19
CA ALA A 511 -12.53 -21.68 -0.78
C ALA A 511 -12.06 -21.36 -2.21
N ALA A 512 -11.83 -20.09 -2.55
CA ALA A 512 -11.17 -19.71 -3.79
C ALA A 512 -9.67 -20.05 -3.76
N GLU A 513 -9.00 -19.80 -2.64
CA GLU A 513 -7.55 -20.01 -2.47
C GLU A 513 -7.17 -21.48 -2.28
N LEU A 514 -7.83 -22.18 -1.34
CA LEU A 514 -7.40 -23.50 -0.89
C LEU A 514 -7.90 -24.65 -1.78
N ASN A 515 -8.92 -24.44 -2.61
CA ASN A 515 -9.50 -25.53 -3.41
C ASN A 515 -8.50 -26.10 -4.41
N ILE A 516 -7.80 -25.23 -5.16
CA ILE A 516 -6.79 -25.65 -6.13
C ILE A 516 -5.60 -26.33 -5.45
N TRP A 517 -5.17 -25.81 -4.29
CA TRP A 517 -4.13 -26.41 -3.46
C TRP A 517 -4.52 -27.81 -2.98
N TYR A 518 -5.73 -28.00 -2.45
CA TYR A 518 -6.20 -29.33 -2.05
C TYR A 518 -6.28 -30.31 -3.23
N HIS A 519 -6.63 -29.87 -4.44
CA HIS A 519 -6.57 -30.75 -5.62
C HIS A 519 -5.13 -31.16 -5.96
N LEU A 520 -4.17 -30.24 -5.92
CA LEU A 520 -2.74 -30.55 -6.10
C LEU A 520 -2.25 -31.56 -5.04
N LEU A 521 -2.61 -31.37 -3.77
CA LEU A 521 -2.28 -32.28 -2.68
C LEU A 521 -2.90 -33.68 -2.87
N ASN A 522 -4.17 -33.73 -3.32
CA ASN A 522 -4.93 -34.96 -3.55
C ASN A 522 -4.37 -35.82 -4.69
N VAL A 523 -3.79 -35.21 -5.73
CA VAL A 523 -3.12 -35.94 -6.83
C VAL A 523 -1.65 -36.25 -6.53
N GLY A 524 -1.14 -35.85 -5.37
CA GLY A 524 0.16 -36.27 -4.84
C GLY A 524 1.26 -35.21 -4.85
N TYR A 525 1.02 -34.01 -5.38
CA TYR A 525 1.97 -32.90 -5.29
C TYR A 525 2.07 -32.36 -3.86
N ARG A 526 3.16 -31.67 -3.55
CA ARG A 526 3.44 -31.09 -2.22
C ARG A 526 3.87 -29.63 -2.35
N THR A 527 3.20 -28.90 -3.24
CA THR A 527 3.30 -27.45 -3.39
C THR A 527 3.02 -26.77 -2.06
N LEU A 528 3.89 -25.83 -1.67
CA LEU A 528 3.72 -25.07 -0.44
C LEU A 528 2.56 -24.06 -0.59
N MET A 529 1.95 -23.70 0.53
CA MET A 529 1.01 -22.60 0.62
C MET A 529 1.60 -21.57 1.59
N LEU A 530 1.76 -20.34 1.12
CA LEU A 530 2.27 -19.21 1.90
C LEU A 530 1.13 -18.23 2.19
N GLY A 531 1.28 -17.48 3.28
CA GLY A 531 0.43 -16.35 3.63
C GLY A 531 1.16 -15.06 3.29
N GLU A 532 0.47 -14.14 2.61
CA GLU A 532 1.02 -12.87 2.11
C GLU A 532 0.02 -11.72 2.25
N THR A 533 0.45 -10.48 1.96
CA THR A 533 -0.47 -9.33 1.94
C THR A 533 -0.68 -8.64 0.61
N ASP A 534 0.26 -8.78 -0.33
CA ASP A 534 0.36 -7.89 -1.49
C ASP A 534 0.16 -6.42 -1.05
N TYR A 535 0.87 -6.02 0.02
CA TYR A 535 0.72 -4.69 0.61
C TYR A 535 1.34 -3.65 -0.33
N PRO A 536 0.68 -2.52 -0.67
CA PRO A 536 -0.69 -2.10 -0.32
C PRO A 536 -1.67 -2.24 -1.50
N CYS A 537 -1.46 -3.20 -2.39
CA CYS A 537 -2.35 -3.45 -3.54
C CYS A 537 -3.64 -4.18 -3.13
N ILE A 538 -3.56 -5.13 -2.19
CA ILE A 538 -4.70 -5.84 -1.63
C ILE A 538 -5.07 -5.30 -0.23
N TYR A 539 -4.09 -5.07 0.64
CA TYR A 539 -4.31 -4.55 1.99
C TYR A 539 -3.64 -3.19 2.26
N ASP A 540 -4.45 -2.14 2.44
CA ASP A 540 -4.00 -0.81 2.88
C ASP A 540 -3.56 -0.73 4.36
N ASP A 541 -3.83 -1.77 5.18
CA ASP A 541 -3.71 -1.72 6.66
C ASP A 541 -2.30 -2.02 7.21
N GLY A 542 -1.30 -2.23 6.34
CA GLY A 542 0.08 -2.59 6.69
C GLY A 542 0.48 -4.01 6.26
N PRO A 543 1.80 -4.30 6.16
CA PRO A 543 2.31 -5.61 5.76
C PRO A 543 2.08 -6.68 6.84
N GLY A 544 2.09 -7.95 6.43
CA GLY A 544 1.96 -9.10 7.32
C GLY A 544 0.58 -9.35 7.91
N VAL A 545 -0.52 -8.85 7.36
CA VAL A 545 -1.87 -9.31 7.73
C VAL A 545 -2.00 -10.81 7.42
N GLY A 546 -1.82 -11.20 6.15
CA GLY A 546 -1.44 -12.56 5.81
C GLY A 546 0.07 -12.73 5.97
N ARG A 547 0.49 -13.80 6.65
CA ARG A 547 1.92 -14.07 6.92
C ARG A 547 2.21 -15.56 6.98
N THR A 548 3.48 -15.89 6.78
CA THR A 548 4.02 -17.25 6.86
C THR A 548 4.98 -17.38 8.04
N TYR A 549 4.89 -18.46 8.80
CA TYR A 549 5.78 -18.77 9.90
C TYR A 549 6.63 -19.99 9.56
N VAL A 550 7.94 -19.86 9.72
CA VAL A 550 8.90 -20.91 9.38
C VAL A 550 9.67 -21.34 10.62
N GLN A 551 9.72 -22.65 10.88
CA GLN A 551 10.53 -23.19 11.97
C GLN A 551 12.01 -23.17 11.59
N LEU A 552 12.82 -22.44 12.34
CA LEU A 552 14.28 -22.38 12.21
C LEU A 552 14.95 -22.71 13.56
N PRO A 553 16.19 -23.24 13.57
CA PRO A 553 16.91 -23.51 14.82
C PRO A 553 17.36 -22.23 15.53
N GLU A 554 17.58 -21.16 14.77
CA GLU A 554 18.01 -19.83 15.21
C GLU A 554 17.24 -18.79 14.36
N PRO A 555 17.10 -17.53 14.84
CA PRO A 555 16.40 -16.50 14.08
C PRO A 555 17.06 -16.19 12.72
N PRO A 556 16.30 -15.83 11.68
CA PRO A 556 16.86 -15.42 10.40
C PRO A 556 17.59 -14.09 10.60
N GLN A 557 18.88 -14.04 10.23
CA GLN A 557 19.77 -12.91 10.53
C GLN A 557 20.85 -12.71 9.47
N GLY A 558 21.33 -11.47 9.36
CA GLY A 558 22.40 -11.10 8.45
C GLY A 558 22.04 -11.17 6.95
N PRO A 559 23.04 -11.07 6.05
CA PRO A 559 22.79 -10.93 4.62
C PRO A 559 22.07 -12.11 3.94
N GLN A 560 22.11 -13.31 4.55
CA GLN A 560 21.47 -14.53 4.05
C GLN A 560 20.23 -14.94 4.87
N ALA A 561 19.56 -13.97 5.50
CA ALA A 561 18.37 -14.20 6.33
C ALA A 561 17.21 -14.81 5.52
N LEU A 562 16.91 -14.27 4.32
CA LEU A 562 15.87 -14.84 3.46
C LEU A 562 16.25 -16.27 3.03
N GLU A 563 17.48 -16.50 2.58
CA GLU A 563 17.95 -17.81 2.13
C GLU A 563 17.82 -18.87 3.24
N SER A 564 18.09 -18.48 4.50
CA SER A 564 17.89 -19.34 5.67
C SER A 564 16.41 -19.63 5.92
N TRP A 565 15.54 -18.64 5.76
CA TRP A 565 14.08 -18.75 5.90
C TRP A 565 13.45 -19.61 4.78
N LEU A 566 13.87 -19.43 3.52
CA LEU A 566 13.50 -20.28 2.38
C LEU A 566 14.01 -21.73 2.55
N GLY A 567 15.21 -21.93 3.11
CA GLY A 567 15.68 -23.26 3.51
C GLY A 567 14.77 -23.93 4.54
N GLY A 568 14.28 -23.16 5.51
CA GLY A 568 13.27 -23.63 6.46
C GLY A 568 11.93 -24.01 5.80
N LEU A 569 11.48 -23.29 4.78
CA LEU A 569 10.28 -23.68 4.00
C LEU A 569 10.45 -25.01 3.26
N LYS A 570 11.65 -25.31 2.76
CA LYS A 570 11.96 -26.56 2.04
C LYS A 570 12.09 -27.76 2.99
N ASP A 571 12.78 -27.57 4.12
CA ASP A 571 13.29 -28.67 4.95
C ASP A 571 12.60 -28.84 6.32
N ARG A 572 11.72 -27.91 6.73
CA ARG A 572 11.17 -27.85 8.10
C ARG A 572 9.67 -27.59 8.11
N ALA A 573 9.10 -27.52 9.32
CA ALA A 573 7.68 -27.22 9.51
C ALA A 573 7.43 -25.73 9.29
N SER A 574 6.39 -25.41 8.52
CA SER A 574 5.85 -24.05 8.36
C SER A 574 4.32 -24.07 8.49
N TYR A 575 3.74 -22.89 8.70
CA TYR A 575 2.30 -22.65 8.59
C TYR A 575 2.06 -21.20 8.15
N PHE A 576 0.85 -20.90 7.70
CA PHE A 576 0.47 -19.57 7.23
C PHE A 576 -0.93 -19.19 7.74
N GLY A 577 -1.28 -17.92 7.64
CA GLY A 577 -2.62 -17.41 7.93
C GLY A 577 -2.62 -15.93 8.32
N ASP A 578 -3.71 -15.48 8.95
CA ASP A 578 -3.93 -14.10 9.41
C ASP A 578 -3.14 -13.70 10.68
N GLY A 579 -2.19 -14.55 11.10
CA GLY A 579 -1.44 -14.45 12.36
C GLY A 579 -2.28 -14.57 13.64
N ARG A 580 -3.61 -14.69 13.58
CA ARG A 580 -4.48 -14.91 14.75
C ARG A 580 -4.68 -16.38 15.08
N SER A 581 -4.38 -17.26 14.13
CA SER A 581 -4.36 -18.72 14.32
C SER A 581 -2.92 -19.21 14.50
N GLN A 582 -2.57 -19.64 15.71
CA GLN A 582 -1.20 -20.06 16.05
C GLN A 582 -1.08 -21.58 16.19
N SER A 583 -0.15 -22.18 15.43
CA SER A 583 0.06 -23.63 15.43
C SER A 583 1.02 -24.06 16.55
N THR A 584 0.48 -24.59 17.64
CA THR A 584 1.28 -25.12 18.74
C THR A 584 1.60 -26.61 18.53
N THR A 585 2.62 -26.92 17.72
CA THR A 585 3.20 -28.27 17.70
C THR A 585 3.97 -28.54 19.00
N SER A 586 3.24 -28.90 20.05
CA SER A 586 3.85 -29.61 21.17
C SER A 586 4.43 -30.93 20.65
N ARG A 587 5.76 -31.10 20.79
CA ARG A 587 6.37 -32.43 20.63
C ARG A 587 5.87 -33.31 21.78
N SER A 588 4.74 -33.97 21.58
CA SER A 588 4.50 -35.21 22.29
C SER A 588 5.65 -36.15 21.91
N THR A 589 6.50 -36.48 22.89
CA THR A 589 7.55 -37.48 22.73
C THR A 589 6.88 -38.85 22.70
N ALA A 590 6.28 -39.16 21.55
CA ALA A 590 5.79 -40.48 21.22
C ALA A 590 6.94 -41.46 21.34
N THR A 591 7.03 -42.09 22.51
CA THR A 591 8.05 -43.09 22.81
C THR A 591 7.86 -44.21 21.80
N PRO A 592 8.90 -44.60 21.03
CA PRO A 592 8.73 -45.59 19.98
C PRO A 592 8.21 -46.88 20.59
N ALA A 593 7.02 -47.32 20.13
CA ALA A 593 6.36 -48.49 20.68
C ALA A 593 7.30 -49.70 20.58
N ALA A 594 7.61 -50.31 21.72
CA ALA A 594 8.60 -51.37 21.81
C ALA A 594 8.29 -52.51 20.85
N SER A 595 9.29 -52.92 20.07
CA SER A 595 9.19 -54.04 19.14
C SER A 595 8.89 -55.34 19.91
N ARG A 596 7.72 -55.93 19.65
CA ARG A 596 7.37 -57.25 20.20
C ARG A 596 8.37 -58.31 19.68
N PRO A 597 8.93 -59.16 20.56
CA PRO A 597 9.90 -60.17 20.14
C PRO A 597 9.24 -61.26 19.30
N ARG A 598 9.91 -61.66 18.22
CA ARG A 598 9.56 -62.89 17.48
C ARG A 598 9.94 -64.12 18.31
N THR A 599 9.03 -65.09 18.39
CA THR A 599 9.28 -66.45 18.87
C THR A 599 8.68 -67.46 17.88
N PRO A 600 9.16 -68.72 17.84
CA PRO A 600 9.50 -69.36 16.56
C PRO A 600 8.41 -70.27 15.97
N GLN A 601 8.61 -70.63 14.70
CA GLN A 601 7.87 -71.69 14.01
C GLN A 601 8.11 -73.05 14.68
N ASP A 602 7.06 -73.88 14.76
CA ASP A 602 7.21 -75.32 14.55
C ASP A 602 5.97 -75.93 13.85
N ARG A 603 6.06 -77.21 13.51
CA ARG A 603 5.52 -77.81 12.28
C ARG A 603 4.14 -78.49 12.38
N SER A 604 3.57 -78.67 11.18
CA SER A 604 2.72 -79.80 10.73
C SER A 604 1.25 -79.88 11.18
N GLY A 605 0.42 -80.52 10.34
CA GLY A 605 -0.96 -80.90 10.69
C GLY A 605 -2.01 -80.66 9.60
N SER A 606 -2.16 -81.61 8.66
CA SER A 606 -3.25 -81.62 7.67
C SER A 606 -4.50 -82.34 8.18
N ALA A 607 -5.69 -81.73 8.15
CA ALA A 607 -6.98 -82.43 7.99
C ALA A 607 -8.18 -81.48 7.73
N ARG A 608 -9.10 -81.91 6.86
CA ARG A 608 -10.54 -81.53 6.80
C ARG A 608 -11.34 -82.64 7.51
N PRO A 609 -12.54 -82.40 8.09
CA PRO A 609 -13.75 -81.87 7.42
C PRO A 609 -14.44 -80.74 8.26
N SER A 610 -15.69 -80.25 8.07
CA SER A 610 -16.91 -80.71 7.36
C SER A 610 -17.77 -79.54 6.82
N ARG A 611 -19.07 -79.80 6.55
CA ARG A 611 -20.21 -78.87 6.40
C ARG A 611 -21.44 -79.54 7.07
N PRO A 612 -22.43 -78.80 7.62
CA PRO A 612 -23.48 -78.07 6.85
C PRO A 612 -23.80 -76.66 7.44
N GLY A 613 -24.65 -75.78 6.88
CA GLY A 613 -25.53 -75.83 5.70
C GLY A 613 -25.91 -74.41 5.18
N CYS A 614 -26.78 -74.32 4.17
CA CYS A 614 -27.27 -73.06 3.53
C CYS A 614 -28.74 -72.76 3.98
N PRO A 615 -29.43 -71.63 3.63
CA PRO A 615 -29.36 -70.81 2.39
C PRO A 615 -29.24 -69.27 2.57
N ARG A 616 -28.47 -68.55 1.75
CA ARG A 616 -28.87 -67.92 0.45
C ARG A 616 -30.20 -67.12 0.44
N LYS A 617 -30.09 -65.80 0.25
CA LYS A 617 -30.82 -65.03 -0.78
C LYS A 617 -29.87 -64.02 -1.46
N ARG A 618 -30.22 -63.53 -2.65
CA ARG A 618 -29.32 -62.87 -3.62
C ARG A 618 -30.02 -61.69 -4.31
N LEU A 619 -29.24 -60.64 -4.63
CA LEU A 619 -29.43 -59.70 -5.77
C LEU A 619 -30.68 -58.76 -5.74
N PRO A 620 -30.77 -57.74 -6.63
CA PRO A 620 -29.77 -57.14 -7.53
C PRO A 620 -29.66 -55.58 -7.48
N CYS A 621 -28.67 -55.04 -8.19
CA CYS A 621 -28.58 -53.65 -8.65
C CYS A 621 -29.24 -53.48 -10.04
N PRO A 622 -29.89 -52.34 -10.37
CA PRO A 622 -30.26 -51.99 -11.75
C PRO A 622 -29.49 -50.78 -12.34
N ARG A 623 -29.35 -50.79 -13.67
CA ARG A 623 -28.66 -49.76 -14.48
C ARG A 623 -29.57 -48.59 -14.90
N ARG A 624 -28.90 -47.51 -15.33
CA ARG A 624 -29.41 -46.36 -16.13
C ARG A 624 -30.63 -46.63 -17.02
N VAL A 625 -31.58 -45.69 -17.05
CA VAL A 625 -32.44 -45.37 -18.21
C VAL A 625 -32.41 -43.86 -18.44
N ASN A 626 -32.56 -43.44 -19.69
CA ASN A 626 -32.37 -42.08 -20.18
C ASN A 626 -33.68 -41.56 -20.82
N ARG A 627 -34.16 -40.35 -20.47
CA ARG A 627 -35.10 -39.45 -21.19
C ARG A 627 -35.64 -38.38 -20.21
N ARG A 628 -35.34 -37.10 -20.40
CA ARG A 628 -35.94 -36.09 -21.32
C ARG A 628 -37.10 -35.30 -20.67
N THR A 629 -36.79 -34.02 -20.41
CA THR A 629 -37.61 -32.82 -20.68
C THR A 629 -39.03 -32.70 -20.13
N ALA A 630 -39.18 -31.63 -19.32
CA ALA A 630 -40.08 -30.49 -19.56
C ALA A 630 -41.41 -30.37 -18.78
N LEU A 631 -41.38 -29.33 -17.92
CA LEU A 631 -42.36 -28.23 -17.83
C LEU A 631 -43.72 -28.43 -17.14
N ARG A 632 -44.04 -27.38 -16.34
CA ARG A 632 -45.35 -26.92 -15.84
C ARG A 632 -46.01 -27.77 -14.73
N SER A 633 -46.77 -27.20 -13.78
CA SER A 633 -46.81 -25.82 -13.22
C SER A 633 -47.86 -25.73 -12.09
N ALA A 634 -47.63 -24.87 -11.10
CA ALA A 634 -48.64 -24.21 -10.23
C ALA A 634 -49.39 -25.03 -9.15
N GLY A 635 -49.89 -24.29 -8.13
CA GLY A 635 -50.83 -24.76 -7.09
C GLY A 635 -50.16 -25.11 -5.73
N ILE A 636 -49.77 -24.20 -4.85
CA ILE A 636 -50.54 -23.24 -4.01
C ILE A 636 -51.26 -23.89 -2.79
N SER A 637 -51.10 -23.22 -1.63
CA SER A 637 -51.91 -23.23 -0.38
C SER A 637 -51.60 -24.21 0.79
N ASN A 638 -50.89 -23.65 1.79
CA ASN A 638 -51.32 -23.41 3.19
C ASN A 638 -52.00 -24.49 4.06
N ALA A 639 -51.34 -24.87 5.17
CA ALA A 639 -51.82 -24.77 6.57
C ALA A 639 -50.66 -25.16 7.54
N ARG A 640 -50.11 -24.25 8.38
CA ARG A 640 -50.51 -23.89 9.77
C ARG A 640 -50.31 -25.00 10.84
N GLY A 641 -49.54 -24.67 11.88
CA GLY A 641 -49.39 -25.46 13.13
C GLY A 641 -47.94 -25.48 13.66
N SER A 642 -47.37 -24.40 14.21
CA SER A 642 -47.48 -23.92 15.61
C SER A 642 -46.84 -24.82 16.69
N ALA A 643 -45.55 -24.62 16.97
CA ALA A 643 -44.94 -24.82 18.30
C ALA A 643 -43.57 -24.11 18.38
N GLY A 644 -43.30 -23.48 19.51
CA GLY A 644 -41.97 -23.11 20.01
C GLY A 644 -41.97 -23.29 21.54
N PRO A 645 -40.96 -22.85 22.30
CA PRO A 645 -39.67 -22.28 21.89
C PRO A 645 -38.45 -23.02 22.49
N ALA A 646 -37.25 -22.76 21.97
CA ALA A 646 -36.00 -22.94 22.73
C ALA A 646 -34.91 -22.01 22.18
N THR A 647 -34.47 -21.06 22.99
CA THR A 647 -33.43 -20.07 22.66
C THR A 647 -32.04 -20.61 22.99
N CYS A 648 -31.13 -20.61 22.03
CA CYS A 648 -29.70 -20.47 22.30
C CYS A 648 -29.08 -19.61 21.19
N SER A 649 -28.56 -18.45 21.56
CA SER A 649 -28.19 -17.39 20.62
C SER A 649 -26.69 -17.35 20.33
N SER A 650 -26.30 -17.68 19.10
CA SER A 650 -25.01 -17.29 18.52
C SER A 650 -25.25 -16.35 17.33
N ARG A 651 -25.46 -15.06 17.62
CA ARG A 651 -25.37 -13.99 16.61
C ARG A 651 -24.02 -13.32 16.76
N TYR A 652 -23.17 -13.38 15.74
CA TYR A 652 -22.21 -12.34 15.33
C TYR A 652 -21.45 -12.84 14.10
N TRP A 653 -22.01 -12.65 12.90
CA TRP A 653 -21.34 -12.70 11.59
C TRP A 653 -22.35 -12.27 10.50
N SER A 654 -22.56 -10.96 10.33
CA SER A 654 -23.35 -10.43 9.20
C SER A 654 -23.21 -8.91 8.99
N THR A 655 -22.00 -8.36 9.00
CA THR A 655 -21.74 -7.00 8.44
C THR A 655 -20.34 -6.95 7.82
N VAL A 656 -20.21 -6.19 6.73
CA VAL A 656 -19.01 -6.03 5.86
C VAL A 656 -18.89 -7.11 4.76
N CYS A 657 -19.85 -7.06 3.82
CA CYS A 657 -19.60 -7.44 2.42
C CYS A 657 -20.51 -6.62 1.50
N ARG A 658 -20.27 -5.30 1.42
CA ARG A 658 -20.78 -4.46 0.32
C ARG A 658 -19.64 -4.22 -0.65
N SER A 659 -19.65 -4.98 -1.74
CA SER A 659 -18.66 -4.90 -2.82
C SER A 659 -18.51 -3.47 -3.36
N ARG A 660 -17.31 -2.89 -3.24
CA ARG A 660 -16.87 -1.78 -4.10
C ARG A 660 -16.63 -2.35 -5.51
N ARG A 661 -17.69 -2.46 -6.34
CA ARG A 661 -17.53 -2.70 -7.79
C ARG A 661 -16.92 -1.46 -8.45
N ARG A 662 -15.59 -1.32 -8.42
CA ARG A 662 -14.88 -0.41 -9.33
C ARG A 662 -14.79 -1.09 -10.70
N SER A 663 -15.65 -0.64 -11.62
CA SER A 663 -15.56 -1.04 -13.01
C SER A 663 -14.40 -0.31 -13.68
N TRP A 664 -13.37 -1.05 -14.09
CA TRP A 664 -12.35 -0.55 -15.02
C TRP A 664 -12.98 -0.42 -16.42
N LEU A 665 -13.66 0.70 -16.65
CA LEU A 665 -14.19 1.08 -17.96
C LEU A 665 -13.11 1.83 -18.74
N LEU A 666 -12.34 1.09 -19.54
CA LEU A 666 -11.53 1.66 -20.62
C LEU A 666 -12.46 2.37 -21.61
N THR A 667 -12.47 3.70 -21.61
CA THR A 667 -13.23 4.55 -22.54
C THR A 667 -12.63 4.52 -23.94
N ALA A 668 -12.89 3.44 -24.68
CA ALA A 668 -12.72 3.43 -26.12
C ALA A 668 -13.78 4.34 -26.77
N THR A 669 -13.36 5.50 -27.28
CA THR A 669 -14.23 6.48 -27.94
C THR A 669 -14.68 6.00 -29.32
N SER A 670 -15.76 5.21 -29.36
CA SER A 670 -16.35 4.74 -30.62
C SER A 670 -17.10 5.85 -31.37
N ARG A 671 -16.40 6.66 -32.18
CA ARG A 671 -17.07 7.41 -33.26
C ARG A 671 -17.44 6.44 -34.38
N ARG A 672 -18.73 6.16 -34.52
CA ARG A 672 -19.27 5.56 -35.75
C ARG A 672 -19.11 6.55 -36.90
N SER A 673 -18.25 6.23 -37.86
CA SER A 673 -18.48 6.59 -39.26
C SER A 673 -18.47 5.31 -40.10
N SER A 674 -19.37 5.25 -41.06
CA SER A 674 -19.63 4.06 -41.86
C SER A 674 -18.75 4.04 -43.11
N SER A 675 -17.91 3.03 -43.26
CA SER A 675 -17.54 2.53 -44.59
C SER A 675 -17.33 1.02 -44.56
N THR A 676 -17.98 0.35 -45.50
CA THR A 676 -17.89 -1.08 -45.73
C THR A 676 -16.54 -1.45 -46.34
N TYR A 677 -15.86 -2.48 -45.85
CA TYR A 677 -15.22 -3.45 -46.75
C TYR A 677 -15.20 -4.84 -46.13
N ARG A 678 -15.53 -5.83 -46.96
CA ARG A 678 -15.71 -7.24 -46.61
C ARG A 678 -14.59 -8.02 -47.30
N TRP A 679 -13.76 -8.75 -46.56
CA TRP A 679 -12.86 -9.73 -47.17
C TRP A 679 -12.87 -11.07 -46.42
N SER A 680 -12.87 -12.13 -47.23
CA SER A 680 -13.07 -13.53 -46.87
C SER A 680 -11.75 -14.29 -46.74
N VAL A 681 -11.80 -15.45 -46.07
CA VAL A 681 -10.63 -16.26 -45.71
C VAL A 681 -10.29 -17.31 -46.80
N ARG A 682 -8.99 -17.69 -46.86
CA ARG A 682 -8.38 -18.91 -47.48
C ARG A 682 -7.98 -18.81 -48.99
N PRO A 683 -7.09 -19.70 -49.50
CA PRO A 683 -5.72 -19.99 -49.00
C PRO A 683 -4.67 -20.26 -50.13
N GLY A 684 -3.37 -20.33 -49.80
CA GLY A 684 -2.45 -21.31 -50.43
C GLY A 684 -1.25 -20.82 -51.30
N TRP A 685 -0.04 -21.30 -50.91
CA TRP A 685 1.03 -21.86 -51.77
C TRP A 685 1.51 -21.14 -53.06
N ARG A 686 2.76 -20.63 -53.06
CA ARG A 686 3.96 -21.28 -53.69
C ARG A 686 5.25 -20.43 -53.60
N CYS A 687 6.40 -21.10 -53.78
CA CYS A 687 7.76 -20.54 -53.74
C CYS A 687 8.14 -19.71 -54.99
N GLY A 688 9.16 -18.86 -54.86
CA GLY A 688 9.88 -18.24 -55.98
C GLY A 688 11.15 -17.51 -55.52
N SER A 689 12.32 -17.87 -56.07
CA SER A 689 13.64 -17.40 -55.64
C SER A 689 14.25 -16.36 -56.61
N CYS A 690 15.38 -15.77 -56.17
CA CYS A 690 16.44 -15.15 -56.99
C CYS A 690 16.34 -13.67 -57.45
N ALA A 691 17.14 -12.85 -56.77
CA ALA A 691 18.29 -12.11 -57.30
C ALA A 691 18.17 -10.98 -58.35
N ALA A 692 18.71 -9.82 -57.93
CA ALA A 692 19.56 -8.87 -58.68
C ALA A 692 19.01 -8.07 -59.88
N CYS A 693 19.11 -6.73 -59.78
CA CYS A 693 19.88 -5.90 -60.72
C CYS A 693 19.93 -4.42 -60.30
N THR A 694 21.13 -3.92 -59.98
CA THR A 694 21.47 -2.48 -60.02
C THR A 694 22.02 -2.12 -61.40
N PRO A 695 21.93 -0.84 -61.82
CA PRO A 695 23.13 -0.16 -62.32
C PRO A 695 23.35 1.23 -61.68
N SER A 696 24.47 1.85 -62.04
CA SER A 696 25.13 2.91 -61.26
C SER A 696 25.60 4.09 -62.13
N ARG A 697 25.99 5.21 -61.46
CA ARG A 697 26.98 6.23 -61.94
C ARG A 697 26.54 7.11 -63.13
N SER A 698 27.16 8.26 -63.48
CA SER A 698 28.24 9.14 -62.94
C SER A 698 28.34 10.45 -63.76
N SER A 699 29.03 11.55 -63.40
CA SER A 699 29.36 12.23 -62.12
C SER A 699 30.32 13.41 -62.38
N SER A 700 30.16 14.60 -61.77
CA SER A 700 31.18 15.66 -61.76
C SER A 700 31.05 16.57 -60.52
N SER A 701 32.10 17.14 -59.94
CA SER A 701 33.56 17.06 -60.19
C SER A 701 34.36 17.13 -58.87
N SER A 702 35.68 16.91 -58.93
CA SER A 702 36.54 16.63 -57.77
C SER A 702 37.82 17.48 -57.68
N GLN A 703 38.19 17.87 -56.46
CA GLN A 703 39.59 18.03 -55.98
C GLN A 703 39.59 17.72 -54.46
N GLY A 704 40.58 17.06 -53.85
CA GLY A 704 41.72 16.31 -54.38
C GLY A 704 42.51 15.60 -53.25
N SER A 705 42.89 14.34 -53.47
CA SER A 705 43.92 13.54 -52.74
C SER A 705 43.86 13.30 -51.21
N ARG A 706 43.96 12.01 -50.87
CA ARG A 706 44.27 11.40 -49.54
C ARG A 706 45.77 11.64 -49.19
N SER A 707 46.36 11.31 -48.02
CA SER A 707 46.19 10.06 -47.23
C SER A 707 46.91 10.00 -45.86
N VAL A 708 46.20 9.45 -44.86
CA VAL A 708 46.62 8.45 -43.83
C VAL A 708 47.63 8.87 -42.69
N PRO A 709 47.43 8.41 -41.42
CA PRO A 709 48.20 8.81 -40.21
C PRO A 709 49.12 7.63 -39.72
N PRO A 710 49.53 7.44 -38.43
CA PRO A 710 49.41 8.26 -37.20
C PRO A 710 50.65 8.36 -36.27
N GLY A 711 50.60 9.32 -35.34
CA GLY A 711 51.18 9.20 -33.97
C GLY A 711 52.67 9.50 -33.76
N GLY A 712 53.00 10.01 -32.57
CA GLY A 712 54.37 10.07 -32.03
C GLY A 712 54.93 11.48 -31.78
N ALA A 713 55.35 11.75 -30.55
CA ALA A 713 55.94 13.02 -30.13
C ALA A 713 57.46 13.10 -30.36
N ARG A 714 58.04 14.31 -30.50
CA ARG A 714 59.05 14.86 -29.53
C ARG A 714 59.69 16.23 -29.90
N SER A 715 59.95 16.98 -28.82
CA SER A 715 61.15 17.81 -28.51
C SER A 715 61.55 19.10 -29.27
N GLY A 716 61.56 20.19 -28.51
CA GLY A 716 62.70 21.11 -28.26
C GLY A 716 62.37 21.88 -26.95
N SER A 717 63.08 21.78 -25.82
CA SER A 717 64.46 22.26 -25.50
C SER A 717 64.63 23.76 -25.82
N THR A 718 65.06 24.66 -24.91
CA THR A 718 65.79 24.61 -23.61
C THR A 718 65.20 25.69 -22.64
N THR A 719 65.54 25.90 -21.35
CA THR A 719 66.79 25.80 -20.54
C THR A 719 66.56 25.49 -19.03
N ARG A 720 67.67 25.17 -18.34
CA ARG A 720 67.93 24.84 -16.90
C ARG A 720 67.33 25.85 -15.88
N SER A 721 67.23 25.58 -14.56
CA SER A 721 68.12 24.78 -13.66
C SER A 721 67.53 24.34 -12.29
N THR A 722 67.81 23.07 -11.89
CA THR A 722 68.13 22.48 -10.54
C THR A 722 67.62 23.11 -9.23
N HIS A 723 67.10 22.37 -8.23
CA HIS A 723 67.75 21.23 -7.52
C HIS A 723 66.79 20.14 -6.93
N SER A 724 67.40 19.02 -6.52
CA SER A 724 66.95 17.81 -5.77
C SER A 724 66.07 18.01 -4.51
N GLY A 725 65.36 17.01 -3.93
CA GLY A 725 65.24 15.56 -4.21
C GLY A 725 64.39 14.83 -3.12
N THR A 726 63.95 13.58 -3.38
CA THR A 726 62.99 12.74 -2.58
C THR A 726 63.70 11.59 -1.81
N PRO A 727 63.06 10.57 -1.16
CA PRO A 727 61.71 10.37 -0.55
C PRO A 727 61.64 9.66 0.86
N SER A 728 60.48 9.73 1.56
CA SER A 728 59.84 8.68 2.43
C SER A 728 60.57 8.12 3.70
N PRO A 729 59.93 7.26 4.56
CA PRO A 729 58.65 7.36 5.29
C PRO A 729 58.78 7.00 6.82
N VAL A 730 57.68 6.58 7.49
CA VAL A 730 57.56 5.77 8.76
C VAL A 730 56.86 6.44 9.97
N SER A 731 56.12 5.58 10.69
CA SER A 731 55.16 5.75 11.80
C SER A 731 55.61 6.37 13.14
N SER A 732 54.63 6.79 13.96
CA SER A 732 54.28 6.23 15.30
C SER A 732 54.05 7.22 16.47
N ALA A 733 53.27 6.72 17.45
CA ALA A 733 53.23 7.05 18.89
C ALA A 733 52.52 8.31 19.43
N ARG A 734 51.78 8.07 20.55
CA ARG A 734 51.22 9.06 21.49
C ARG A 734 52.32 9.73 22.34
N PRO A 735 52.03 10.89 22.95
CA PRO A 735 51.97 10.97 24.42
C PRO A 735 50.72 11.73 24.93
N SER A 736 49.94 11.28 25.91
CA SER A 736 50.13 11.48 27.37
C SER A 736 50.41 12.92 27.81
N GLY A 737 49.44 13.60 28.44
CA GLY A 737 49.59 14.95 29.02
C GLY A 737 50.11 14.99 30.46
N PRO A 738 50.20 16.18 31.09
CA PRO A 738 49.76 16.28 32.50
C PRO A 738 49.16 17.64 32.97
N ARG A 739 48.23 17.52 33.94
CA ARG A 739 48.01 18.36 35.16
C ARG A 739 47.44 19.80 35.14
N HIS A 740 46.41 19.95 35.98
CA HIS A 740 45.73 21.10 36.59
C HIS A 740 46.52 22.36 37.04
N ALA A 741 45.85 23.54 37.02
CA ALA A 741 45.41 24.36 38.20
C ALA A 741 44.97 25.79 37.77
N ARG A 742 43.70 26.22 37.91
CA ARG A 742 43.02 26.89 39.06
C ARG A 742 43.58 28.23 39.59
N ARG A 743 42.74 29.29 39.47
CA ARG A 743 42.55 30.50 40.31
C ARG A 743 41.05 30.88 40.20
N THR A 744 40.32 31.45 41.17
CA THR A 744 40.57 31.88 42.56
C THR A 744 39.23 31.91 43.33
N THR A 745 39.23 31.69 44.65
CA THR A 745 38.07 31.87 45.57
C THR A 745 38.21 33.17 46.38
N PRO A 746 37.22 33.54 47.24
CA PRO A 746 37.45 33.36 48.68
C PRO A 746 36.23 33.09 49.62
N ARG A 747 36.48 32.23 50.63
CA ARG A 747 35.91 32.15 52.03
C ARG A 747 34.39 31.90 52.24
N ARG A 748 33.86 30.90 53.00
CA ARG A 748 34.11 30.26 54.35
C ARG A 748 33.76 31.14 55.58
N PRO A 749 33.43 30.57 56.77
CA PRO A 749 32.73 29.30 57.15
C PRO A 749 31.78 29.55 58.41
N PRO A 750 31.66 28.68 59.45
CA PRO A 750 31.17 27.28 59.55
C PRO A 750 30.00 27.09 60.56
N THR A 751 29.21 26.01 60.42
CA THR A 751 29.19 24.84 61.34
C THR A 751 28.46 23.68 60.67
#